data_AF-A0AB37LE89-F1
#
_entry.id   AF-A0AB37LE89-F1
#
_cell.length_a   1.000
_cell.length_b   1.000
_cell.length_c   1.000
_cell.angle_alpha   90.00
_cell.angle_beta   90.00
_cell.angle_gamma   90.00
#
_symmetry.space_group_name_H-M   'P 1'
#
loop_
_entity.id
_entity.type
_entity.pdbx_description
1 polymer ?
#
loop_
_entity_poly.entity_id
_entity_poly.type
_entity_poly.pdbx_seq_one_letter_code
_entity_poly.pdbx_strand_id
1 'polypeptide(L)'
;MTTKPSIGKRLLGAMLAVPMALAGMGIGATTAVAADTVPTNNLIAAYDFTTKPSDGKTVANSAPNATLGAAEVQNSADSLWADDALTLSGGAKTGTGDWVKLPSNLLSGKDAATVQLEVKADSSMLNAFHFLWNIGNDSSDTEYFFATLNCGSSRNPLVGLKSGGTETLVQSSSCVAKADQWLSVTATIDGTAAKLYIDGTQVASGTVPAKLSSVKDQSLNTIGRSPWPDNLFKGAVSNFRVYDAALTADQVAAISTADASIHAGELTGSVLNGIIVPTTVDDPFISLPTANGVTWASSDSSVIATDGTVNQPAKGEAAKTVTLTAAVTVRGQTATKEFTVTVNPTTKTAAEQLKEVAAGYVIPSVVRSGDALPAAVNGTTATVTSTKDVAVEDGKITIDGDEATTGTITVEFSKNGLAGIEPITKAFTVKVLPAAKSATIAAYDRNATGENEANNGDVAYSMHLALQNADGSYTPYNENYGIFFARSPKAQKLNENLDGNDYRSLKDPSLFRMADGTYGVISVRTNRGTATGDSTAKSSVLIATSEDLLTYSEQENSGSIVDLGETNGVNAPYAVYDTASKQYVVGWADDNGVAKYTTFDSLKGSTSKHGSVLYGSVAKSGVLAADGVQGIANFRSGATIAVDEATVKALNTRYGRSENTGTSNLTDITVKKGASIDEVTAQLPKNVDLTYSDGSTGSLPISSWNTEGIDLTKVGDYTVTGTVKQTEYQIPFAEDRADPSVYKWQWTHEADGKEVTETKFLMIASNDIQGDVTWQHGSPHMPFRMADTISGLADEPGNPNALIQSNGYNNKEVSLLKAGDKDSEGNAIMHSFWAPEIHEIDGRLTILFMAGYGNTWSNGKSVYMQLKQDADGHDLDPTDPDNWTVPTPIYRNDASLLNGNKQLAATASGGVGMSLDMTYFQDADGRSYYAWQQLGATYIATMDPKDPAHVTSSPVRIVTPEYAWNAAIAEGPNVTLRDGKLYLMFSGSGVGKTYTTGLAVADASGTDLTDPASWTVLNYPIQKSGPFNGEMQLGTGHGMWSEDEDGNQIYVFHAYATKNLGSVNAAGRDMFVRRVHWAADGMPVFDMSSSEELASKTVSVTVKVVDDTVTVDKTDLSKALASAKQLRESDYTAASWKAFAAALASAEKVYADENASQKDVDDATAALNKAQAALVKVDGSDSGDGSSDSTKPGDGSSIDAGATGDKTGNKLGLSKTGAAVLGLSGVAVALAAAGIALTLQRKRQA
;
A
#
# COMPACT_ATOMS: atom_id res chain seq x y z
N MET A 1 -37.80 -49.38 -13.13
CA MET A 1 -37.81 -50.20 -14.36
C MET A 1 -36.36 -50.33 -14.81
N THR A 2 -35.70 -51.43 -14.40
CA THR A 2 -35.31 -52.58 -15.24
C THR A 2 -34.14 -52.24 -16.19
N THR A 3 -32.97 -52.88 -16.20
CA THR A 3 -32.49 -54.16 -15.64
C THR A 3 -30.98 -54.25 -15.98
N LYS A 4 -30.15 -54.78 -15.07
CA LYS A 4 -28.89 -55.45 -15.45
C LYS A 4 -29.22 -56.80 -16.10
N PRO A 5 -28.26 -57.40 -16.84
CA PRO A 5 -27.84 -58.73 -16.42
C PRO A 5 -26.31 -58.97 -16.48
N SER A 6 -25.88 -59.84 -15.58
CA SER A 6 -24.57 -60.51 -15.49
C SER A 6 -24.61 -61.89 -16.14
N ILE A 7 -23.46 -62.41 -16.60
CA ILE A 7 -22.98 -63.82 -16.71
C ILE A 7 -21.61 -63.72 -17.47
N GLY A 8 -20.50 -64.43 -17.26
CA GLY A 8 -20.10 -65.58 -16.44
C GLY A 8 -18.90 -66.31 -17.09
N LYS A 9 -17.69 -66.15 -16.52
CA LYS A 9 -16.47 -67.02 -16.42
C LYS A 9 -16.06 -68.13 -17.46
N ARG A 10 -14.72 -68.13 -17.74
CA ARG A 10 -13.72 -69.19 -18.13
C ARG A 10 -13.67 -69.64 -19.62
N LEU A 11 -12.56 -69.97 -20.30
CA LEU A 11 -11.23 -70.56 -19.98
C LEU A 11 -10.12 -70.20 -21.04
N LEU A 12 -8.86 -70.17 -20.58
CA LEU A 12 -7.51 -70.42 -21.19
C LEU A 12 -7.23 -70.29 -22.72
N GLY A 13 -6.10 -69.64 -23.06
CA GLY A 13 -5.25 -70.05 -24.20
C GLY A 13 -4.32 -69.02 -24.84
N ALA A 14 -3.02 -69.10 -24.51
CA ALA A 14 -1.83 -68.72 -25.30
C ALA A 14 -1.42 -67.23 -25.50
N MET A 15 -0.15 -66.99 -25.16
CA MET A 15 0.68 -65.80 -25.39
C MET A 15 0.88 -65.50 -26.89
N LEU A 16 0.85 -64.21 -27.25
CA LEU A 16 1.66 -63.63 -28.32
C LEU A 16 1.87 -62.14 -28.01
N ALA A 17 3.13 -61.74 -27.92
CA ALA A 17 3.57 -60.39 -27.60
C ALA A 17 3.35 -59.44 -28.79
N VAL A 18 2.68 -58.31 -28.53
CA VAL A 18 2.70 -57.10 -29.36
C VAL A 18 2.71 -55.91 -28.39
N PRO A 19 3.61 -54.91 -28.52
CA PRO A 19 3.58 -53.73 -27.67
C PRO A 19 2.31 -52.94 -27.96
N MET A 20 1.43 -52.84 -26.98
CA MET A 20 0.29 -51.93 -27.00
C MET A 20 0.80 -50.49 -26.92
N ALA A 21 0.49 -49.71 -27.95
CA ALA A 21 0.40 -48.26 -27.85
C ALA A 21 -0.64 -47.92 -26.77
N LEU A 22 -0.17 -47.38 -25.64
CA LEU A 22 -1.04 -46.95 -24.55
C LEU A 22 -1.41 -45.48 -24.79
N ALA A 23 -2.66 -45.28 -25.22
CA ALA A 23 -3.38 -44.05 -24.99
C ALA A 23 -3.53 -43.81 -23.48
N GLY A 24 -3.36 -42.56 -23.04
CA GLY A 24 -3.75 -42.16 -21.69
C GLY A 24 -3.08 -40.91 -21.16
N MET A 25 -3.56 -39.73 -21.58
CA MET A 25 -3.97 -38.62 -20.71
C MET A 25 -4.24 -37.41 -21.60
N GLY A 26 -5.53 -37.14 -21.83
CA GLY A 26 -5.98 -35.97 -22.56
C GLY A 26 -5.73 -34.72 -21.73
N ILE A 27 -4.58 -34.08 -21.96
CA ILE A 27 -4.53 -32.62 -21.97
C ILE A 27 -5.51 -32.21 -23.06
N GLY A 28 -6.37 -31.23 -22.79
CA GLY A 28 -7.29 -30.68 -23.77
C GLY A 28 -6.52 -30.29 -25.01
N ALA A 29 -6.48 -31.19 -25.99
CA ALA A 29 -6.14 -30.87 -27.35
C ALA A 29 -7.18 -29.81 -27.70
N THR A 30 -6.73 -28.56 -27.78
CA THR A 30 -7.28 -27.67 -28.79
C THR A 30 -7.35 -28.55 -30.02
N THR A 31 -8.58 -28.86 -30.44
CA THR A 31 -8.81 -29.68 -31.61
C THR A 31 -7.87 -29.13 -32.67
N ALA A 32 -6.89 -29.93 -33.08
CA ALA A 32 -6.08 -29.61 -34.24
C ALA A 32 -7.14 -29.39 -35.32
N VAL A 33 -7.37 -28.13 -35.67
CA VAL A 33 -8.25 -27.80 -36.78
C VAL A 33 -7.57 -28.51 -37.93
N ALA A 34 -8.20 -29.59 -38.40
CA ALA A 34 -7.74 -30.28 -39.59
C ALA A 34 -7.48 -29.19 -40.64
N ALA A 35 -6.38 -29.33 -41.40
CA ALA A 35 -6.03 -28.41 -42.46
C ALA A 35 -7.10 -28.44 -43.58
N ASP A 36 -8.28 -27.89 -43.30
CA ASP A 36 -9.34 -27.63 -44.24
C ASP A 36 -9.10 -26.24 -44.78
N THR A 37 -8.44 -26.24 -45.94
CA THR A 37 -8.35 -25.22 -47.00
C THR A 37 -8.40 -23.75 -46.55
N VAL A 38 -7.34 -22.99 -46.90
CA VAL A 38 -7.35 -21.52 -46.95
C VAL A 38 -8.73 -21.03 -47.41
N PRO A 39 -9.45 -20.20 -46.63
CA PRO A 39 -10.79 -19.74 -46.98
C PRO A 39 -10.79 -19.12 -48.38
N THR A 40 -11.75 -19.52 -49.22
CA THR A 40 -11.91 -18.97 -50.57
C THR A 40 -13.16 -18.08 -50.70
N ASN A 41 -14.08 -18.16 -49.74
CA ASN A 41 -15.22 -17.26 -49.65
C ASN A 41 -14.74 -15.83 -49.43
N ASN A 42 -15.29 -14.87 -50.20
CA ASN A 42 -14.94 -13.45 -50.12
C ASN A 42 -13.46 -13.14 -50.46
N LEU A 43 -12.69 -14.11 -50.97
CA LEU A 43 -11.32 -13.89 -51.43
C LEU A 43 -11.36 -13.18 -52.79
N ILE A 44 -10.90 -11.94 -52.83
CA ILE A 44 -10.95 -11.08 -54.02
C ILE A 44 -9.58 -10.90 -54.69
N ALA A 45 -8.49 -11.05 -53.91
CA ALA A 45 -7.14 -11.06 -54.44
C ALA A 45 -6.27 -12.07 -53.67
N ALA A 46 -5.49 -12.86 -54.40
CA ALA A 46 -4.45 -13.73 -53.88
C ALA A 46 -3.24 -13.66 -54.80
N TYR A 47 -2.08 -13.29 -54.27
CA TYR A 47 -0.82 -13.22 -55.01
C TYR A 47 0.21 -14.12 -54.34
N ASP A 48 0.74 -15.05 -55.12
CA ASP A 48 1.75 -16.02 -54.72
C ASP A 48 3.12 -15.56 -55.24
N PHE A 49 3.99 -15.20 -54.30
CA PHE A 49 5.36 -14.75 -54.55
C PHE A 49 6.39 -15.86 -54.35
N THR A 50 5.97 -17.10 -54.14
CA THR A 50 6.89 -18.23 -53.93
C THR A 50 7.61 -18.63 -55.21
N THR A 51 6.98 -18.40 -56.36
CA THR A 51 7.53 -18.77 -57.67
C THR A 51 7.78 -17.55 -58.52
N LYS A 52 9.00 -17.42 -59.05
CA LYS A 52 9.37 -16.36 -59.98
C LYS A 52 8.49 -16.39 -61.25
N PRO A 53 7.80 -15.30 -61.62
CA PRO A 53 7.02 -15.24 -62.84
C PRO A 53 7.93 -15.21 -64.08
N SER A 54 7.41 -15.67 -65.23
CA SER A 54 8.19 -15.80 -66.47
C SER A 54 8.75 -14.49 -67.01
N ASP A 55 8.08 -13.36 -66.75
CA ASP A 55 8.54 -12.02 -67.12
C ASP A 55 9.35 -11.33 -66.01
N GLY A 56 9.57 -12.03 -64.88
CA GLY A 56 10.31 -11.57 -63.72
C GLY A 56 9.60 -10.52 -62.87
N LYS A 57 8.36 -10.10 -63.17
CA LYS A 57 7.71 -9.00 -62.44
C LYS A 57 6.18 -9.08 -62.28
N THR A 58 5.45 -9.84 -63.10
CA THR A 58 3.98 -9.84 -63.07
C THR A 58 3.45 -11.08 -62.35
N VAL A 59 2.79 -10.88 -61.20
CA VAL A 59 2.24 -11.96 -60.37
C VAL A 59 0.73 -12.02 -60.55
N ALA A 60 0.24 -13.13 -61.11
CA ALA A 60 -1.19 -13.31 -61.40
C ALA A 60 -2.03 -13.38 -60.13
N ASN A 61 -3.25 -12.81 -60.17
CA ASN A 61 -4.25 -12.99 -59.13
C ASN A 61 -4.83 -14.42 -59.21
N SER A 62 -4.61 -15.24 -58.19
CA SER A 62 -5.04 -16.64 -58.14
C SER A 62 -6.38 -16.85 -57.43
N ALA A 63 -7.09 -15.78 -57.06
CA ALA A 63 -8.41 -15.90 -56.43
C ALA A 63 -9.42 -16.63 -57.36
N PRO A 64 -10.27 -17.55 -56.86
CA PRO A 64 -11.14 -18.39 -57.71
C PRO A 64 -12.10 -17.66 -58.65
N ASN A 65 -12.43 -16.40 -58.35
CA ASN A 65 -13.29 -15.52 -59.15
C ASN A 65 -12.60 -14.18 -59.46
N ALA A 66 -11.28 -14.16 -59.67
CA ALA A 66 -10.48 -12.95 -59.83
C ALA A 66 -11.02 -11.98 -60.90
N THR A 67 -11.59 -10.86 -60.46
CA THR A 67 -11.95 -9.71 -61.32
C THR A 67 -10.90 -8.59 -61.28
N LEU A 68 -9.97 -8.67 -60.33
CA LEU A 68 -8.88 -7.73 -60.13
C LEU A 68 -7.62 -8.21 -60.85
N GLY A 69 -6.85 -7.26 -61.41
CA GLY A 69 -5.66 -7.55 -62.21
C GLY A 69 -4.48 -8.16 -61.44
N ALA A 70 -3.37 -8.36 -62.15
CA ALA A 70 -2.10 -8.84 -61.58
C ALA A 70 -1.46 -7.80 -60.65
N ALA A 71 -0.63 -8.28 -59.72
CA ALA A 71 0.32 -7.45 -59.00
C ALA A 71 1.61 -7.31 -59.84
N GLU A 72 2.27 -6.15 -59.77
CA GLU A 72 3.48 -5.86 -60.53
C GLU A 72 4.63 -5.43 -59.61
N VAL A 73 5.71 -6.20 -59.59
CA VAL A 73 6.94 -5.85 -58.88
C VAL A 73 7.64 -4.71 -59.62
N GLN A 74 7.76 -3.56 -58.95
CA GLN A 74 8.43 -2.37 -59.45
C GLN A 74 9.93 -2.50 -59.19
N ASN A 75 10.74 -2.07 -60.16
CA ASN A 75 12.21 -2.20 -60.13
C ASN A 75 12.69 -3.65 -59.95
N SER A 76 11.94 -4.63 -60.49
CA SER A 76 12.24 -6.04 -60.31
C SER A 76 13.61 -6.46 -60.87
N ALA A 77 14.27 -7.39 -60.18
CA ALA A 77 15.49 -8.05 -60.61
C ALA A 77 15.45 -9.54 -60.26
N ASP A 78 16.21 -10.35 -61.00
CA ASP A 78 16.27 -11.81 -60.80
C ASP A 78 16.71 -12.20 -59.38
N SER A 79 17.60 -11.40 -58.78
CA SER A 79 18.10 -11.63 -57.42
C SER A 79 17.07 -11.44 -56.31
N LEU A 80 15.90 -10.86 -56.62
CA LEU A 80 14.83 -10.69 -55.63
C LEU A 80 14.06 -11.99 -55.36
N TRP A 81 14.19 -13.00 -56.23
CA TRP A 81 13.40 -14.24 -56.14
C TRP A 81 14.27 -15.40 -55.66
N ALA A 82 14.14 -15.78 -54.38
CA ALA A 82 14.88 -16.85 -53.74
C ALA A 82 14.08 -17.42 -52.55
N ASP A 83 14.44 -18.61 -52.09
CA ASP A 83 13.90 -19.22 -50.85
C ASP A 83 12.35 -19.25 -50.79
N ASP A 84 11.72 -19.58 -51.93
CA ASP A 84 10.27 -19.58 -52.12
C ASP A 84 9.60 -18.25 -51.71
N ALA A 85 10.24 -17.12 -52.05
CA ALA A 85 9.74 -15.78 -51.76
C ALA A 85 10.25 -14.69 -52.72
N LEU A 86 9.60 -13.52 -52.65
CA LEU A 86 10.10 -12.25 -53.17
C LEU A 86 10.75 -11.44 -52.04
N THR A 87 12.07 -11.22 -52.11
CA THR A 87 12.85 -10.43 -51.16
C THR A 87 13.00 -9.00 -51.64
N LEU A 88 12.37 -8.07 -50.92
CA LEU A 88 12.45 -6.64 -51.20
C LEU A 88 13.69 -5.99 -50.57
N SER A 89 14.40 -5.17 -51.33
CA SER A 89 15.70 -4.61 -50.94
C SER A 89 15.61 -3.38 -50.01
N GLY A 90 14.44 -2.75 -49.94
CA GLY A 90 14.17 -1.56 -49.13
C GLY A 90 14.85 -0.29 -49.64
N GLY A 91 15.12 0.65 -48.73
CA GLY A 91 15.77 1.93 -49.02
C GLY A 91 14.80 3.12 -49.03
N ALA A 92 15.29 4.30 -49.43
CA ALA A 92 14.46 5.51 -49.45
C ALA A 92 13.36 5.41 -50.53
N LYS A 93 12.15 5.90 -50.23
CA LYS A 93 11.00 5.92 -51.17
C LYS A 93 11.30 6.55 -52.54
N THR A 94 12.19 7.54 -52.60
CA THR A 94 12.57 8.24 -53.83
C THR A 94 13.75 7.60 -54.57
N GLY A 95 14.31 6.52 -54.02
CA GLY A 95 15.43 5.78 -54.61
C GLY A 95 15.00 4.74 -55.64
N THR A 96 15.93 3.84 -55.97
CA THR A 96 15.73 2.73 -56.93
C THR A 96 15.23 1.44 -56.26
N GLY A 97 14.77 1.52 -55.01
CA GLY A 97 14.28 0.34 -54.28
C GLY A 97 13.03 -0.26 -54.90
N ASP A 98 12.84 -1.55 -54.67
CA ASP A 98 11.74 -2.35 -55.19
C ASP A 98 10.54 -2.38 -54.22
N TRP A 99 9.36 -2.61 -54.78
CA TRP A 99 8.08 -2.69 -54.07
C TRP A 99 7.03 -3.29 -55.01
N VAL A 100 5.89 -3.72 -54.49
CA VAL A 100 4.83 -4.32 -55.32
C VAL A 100 3.70 -3.33 -55.51
N LYS A 101 3.31 -3.11 -56.78
CA LYS A 101 2.10 -2.38 -57.14
C LYS A 101 0.93 -3.36 -57.21
N LEU A 102 -0.15 -3.06 -56.49
CA LEU A 102 -1.39 -3.82 -56.53
C LEU A 102 -2.43 -3.09 -57.42
N PRO A 103 -3.47 -3.78 -57.92
CA PRO A 103 -4.55 -3.14 -58.66
C PRO A 103 -5.23 -2.03 -57.86
N SER A 104 -5.72 -0.99 -58.54
CA SER A 104 -6.52 0.05 -57.90
C SER A 104 -7.89 -0.48 -57.45
N ASN A 105 -8.52 0.19 -56.49
CA ASN A 105 -9.88 -0.10 -56.02
C ASN A 105 -10.08 -1.51 -55.42
N LEU A 106 -9.06 -2.07 -54.75
CA LEU A 106 -9.16 -3.40 -54.11
C LEU A 106 -10.36 -3.53 -53.17
N LEU A 107 -10.63 -2.52 -52.34
CA LEU A 107 -11.66 -2.54 -51.30
C LEU A 107 -12.59 -1.32 -51.41
N SER A 108 -12.75 -0.76 -52.61
CA SER A 108 -13.56 0.45 -52.81
C SER A 108 -15.02 0.20 -52.39
N GLY A 109 -15.55 1.06 -51.52
CA GLY A 109 -16.92 0.97 -51.01
C GLY A 109 -17.19 -0.14 -49.99
N LYS A 110 -16.14 -0.82 -49.47
CA LYS A 110 -16.29 -1.90 -48.48
C LYS A 110 -16.12 -1.37 -47.06
N ASP A 111 -16.99 -1.79 -46.15
CA ASP A 111 -16.90 -1.47 -44.70
C ASP A 111 -16.22 -2.59 -43.90
N ALA A 112 -16.06 -3.78 -44.47
CA ALA A 112 -15.37 -4.91 -43.85
C ALA A 112 -14.32 -5.50 -44.79
N ALA A 113 -13.17 -5.90 -44.26
CA ALA A 113 -12.09 -6.51 -45.02
C ALA A 113 -11.11 -7.29 -44.15
N THR A 114 -10.34 -8.17 -44.80
CA THR A 114 -9.15 -8.80 -44.24
C THR A 114 -7.99 -8.67 -45.21
N VAL A 115 -6.84 -8.21 -44.74
CA VAL A 115 -5.60 -8.15 -45.53
C VAL A 115 -4.55 -8.97 -44.80
N GLN A 116 -4.03 -9.99 -45.47
CA GLN A 116 -3.04 -10.92 -44.94
C GLN A 116 -1.76 -10.89 -45.78
N LEU A 117 -0.62 -10.87 -45.10
CA LEU A 117 0.70 -10.96 -45.70
C LEU A 117 1.55 -11.96 -44.91
N GLU A 118 2.12 -12.94 -45.61
CA GLU A 118 3.18 -13.80 -45.10
C GLU A 118 4.53 -13.14 -45.39
N VAL A 119 5.26 -12.77 -44.33
CA VAL A 119 6.38 -11.83 -44.41
C VAL A 119 7.53 -12.19 -43.46
N LYS A 120 8.76 -11.99 -43.92
CA LYS A 120 9.99 -12.03 -43.11
C LYS A 120 10.67 -10.66 -43.17
N ALA A 121 10.53 -9.87 -42.12
CA ALA A 121 11.05 -8.49 -42.07
C ALA A 121 12.53 -8.46 -41.67
N ASP A 122 13.33 -7.66 -42.37
CA ASP A 122 14.71 -7.37 -41.97
C ASP A 122 14.73 -6.62 -40.63
N SER A 123 15.73 -6.88 -39.80
CA SER A 123 15.89 -6.21 -38.49
C SER A 123 15.78 -4.68 -38.52
N SER A 124 16.18 -4.02 -39.61
CA SER A 124 16.03 -2.57 -39.78
C SER A 124 14.58 -2.10 -39.82
N MET A 125 13.63 -2.95 -40.22
CA MET A 125 12.21 -2.59 -40.30
C MET A 125 11.56 -2.55 -38.92
N LEU A 126 12.09 -3.26 -37.93
CA LEU A 126 11.55 -3.21 -36.57
C LEU A 126 11.82 -1.87 -35.87
N ASN A 127 12.70 -1.02 -36.40
CA ASN A 127 13.05 0.27 -35.78
C ASN A 127 12.89 1.46 -36.73
N ALA A 128 12.22 1.25 -37.88
CA ALA A 128 12.01 2.28 -38.89
C ALA A 128 10.54 2.38 -39.26
N PHE A 129 10.07 3.59 -39.56
CA PHE A 129 8.75 3.79 -40.16
C PHE A 129 8.73 3.16 -41.55
N HIS A 130 7.72 2.31 -41.78
CA HIS A 130 7.47 1.60 -43.02
C HIS A 130 6.02 1.08 -43.02
N PHE A 131 5.46 0.83 -44.21
CA PHE A 131 4.19 0.14 -44.38
C PHE A 131 4.47 -1.24 -44.98
N LEU A 132 3.91 -2.30 -44.40
CA LEU A 132 3.94 -3.64 -45.00
C LEU A 132 3.16 -3.64 -46.31
N TRP A 133 1.98 -3.03 -46.30
CA TRP A 133 1.12 -2.80 -47.45
C TRP A 133 0.29 -1.52 -47.23
N ASN A 134 -0.17 -0.93 -48.33
CA ASN A 134 -1.03 0.24 -48.35
C ASN A 134 -2.27 -0.06 -49.20
N ILE A 135 -3.45 0.31 -48.71
CA ILE A 135 -4.66 0.40 -49.52
C ILE A 135 -5.17 1.84 -49.41
N GLY A 136 -4.98 2.65 -50.45
CA GLY A 136 -5.17 4.09 -50.36
C GLY A 136 -4.55 4.90 -51.49
N ASN A 137 -4.16 6.14 -51.22
CA ASN A 137 -3.58 7.08 -52.21
C ASN A 137 -2.36 7.85 -51.67
N ASP A 138 -1.66 8.57 -52.55
CA ASP A 138 -0.59 9.53 -52.21
C ASP A 138 -0.94 11.00 -52.57
N SER A 139 -2.24 11.32 -52.63
CA SER A 139 -2.71 12.70 -52.81
C SER A 139 -2.41 13.58 -51.57
N SER A 140 -2.60 14.90 -51.67
CA SER A 140 -2.39 15.82 -50.54
C SER A 140 -3.27 15.53 -49.32
N ASP A 141 -4.44 14.91 -49.52
CA ASP A 141 -5.36 14.58 -48.43
C ASP A 141 -5.01 13.24 -47.75
N THR A 142 -4.25 12.37 -48.45
CA THR A 142 -3.80 11.02 -48.04
C THR A 142 -4.84 10.21 -47.24
N GLU A 143 -5.50 9.26 -47.90
CA GLU A 143 -6.36 8.27 -47.22
C GLU A 143 -5.76 6.88 -47.39
N TYR A 144 -5.71 6.09 -46.32
CA TYR A 144 -5.11 4.76 -46.37
C TYR A 144 -5.53 3.83 -45.23
N PHE A 145 -5.45 2.54 -45.51
CA PHE A 145 -5.48 1.44 -44.57
C PHE A 145 -4.15 0.67 -44.67
N PHE A 146 -3.50 0.39 -43.53
CA PHE A 146 -2.15 -0.19 -43.52
C PHE A 146 -1.86 -1.03 -42.26
N ALA A 147 -0.78 -1.81 -42.33
CA ALA A 147 -0.16 -2.47 -41.18
C ALA A 147 1.37 -2.26 -41.18
N THR A 148 1.97 -2.33 -39.99
CA THR A 148 3.43 -2.20 -39.78
C THR A 148 3.92 -3.10 -38.65
N LEU A 149 5.20 -3.50 -38.70
CA LEU A 149 5.88 -4.27 -37.65
C LEU A 149 6.84 -3.43 -36.81
N ASN A 150 6.77 -2.10 -36.89
CA ASN A 150 7.67 -1.22 -36.14
C ASN A 150 7.50 -1.39 -34.61
N CYS A 151 8.63 -1.56 -33.93
CA CYS A 151 8.79 -1.70 -32.49
C CYS A 151 9.62 -0.58 -31.85
N GLY A 152 10.12 0.36 -32.66
CA GLY A 152 10.86 1.55 -32.23
C GLY A 152 9.98 2.79 -32.14
N SER A 153 10.54 3.89 -31.66
CA SER A 153 9.85 5.20 -31.60
C SER A 153 8.49 5.17 -30.87
N SER A 154 8.44 4.44 -29.76
CA SER A 154 7.23 4.21 -28.94
C SER A 154 6.08 3.50 -29.67
N ARG A 155 6.36 2.80 -30.78
CA ARG A 155 5.41 1.96 -31.50
C ARG A 155 5.62 0.48 -31.20
N ASN A 156 4.55 -0.28 -31.36
CA ASN A 156 4.53 -1.74 -31.46
C ASN A 156 3.77 -2.10 -32.76
N PRO A 157 3.80 -3.38 -33.20
CA PRO A 157 3.01 -3.81 -34.34
C PRO A 157 1.56 -3.34 -34.26
N LEU A 158 1.07 -2.74 -35.35
CA LEU A 158 -0.22 -2.07 -35.38
C LEU A 158 -0.89 -2.17 -36.75
N VAL A 159 -2.20 -1.95 -36.74
CA VAL A 159 -3.03 -1.65 -37.91
C VAL A 159 -3.56 -0.23 -37.78
N GLY A 160 -3.63 0.52 -38.89
CA GLY A 160 -4.10 1.90 -38.87
C GLY A 160 -4.99 2.25 -40.07
N LEU A 161 -5.85 3.23 -39.86
CA LEU A 161 -6.70 3.82 -40.89
C LEU A 161 -6.64 5.34 -40.81
N LYS A 162 -6.44 5.99 -41.96
CA LYS A 162 -6.52 7.44 -42.12
C LYS A 162 -7.61 7.81 -43.13
N SER A 163 -8.52 8.68 -42.71
CA SER A 163 -9.50 9.33 -43.59
C SER A 163 -9.92 10.67 -42.97
N GLY A 164 -10.30 11.65 -43.80
CA GLY A 164 -10.71 12.97 -43.33
C GLY A 164 -9.63 13.71 -42.53
N GLY A 165 -8.35 13.50 -42.87
CA GLY A 165 -7.20 14.13 -42.21
C GLY A 165 -6.76 13.51 -40.88
N THR A 166 -7.52 12.58 -40.31
CA THR A 166 -7.22 11.95 -39.01
C THR A 166 -6.73 10.51 -39.20
N GLU A 167 -5.57 10.19 -38.64
CA GLU A 167 -5.06 8.81 -38.55
C GLU A 167 -5.43 8.21 -37.20
N THR A 168 -5.92 6.97 -37.18
CA THR A 168 -6.17 6.22 -35.95
C THR A 168 -5.48 4.87 -36.00
N LEU A 169 -4.88 4.48 -34.87
CA LEU A 169 -4.02 3.32 -34.75
C LEU A 169 -4.60 2.35 -33.71
N VAL A 170 -4.59 1.06 -34.03
CA VAL A 170 -4.84 -0.03 -33.09
C VAL A 170 -3.54 -0.81 -32.94
N GLN A 171 -2.89 -0.63 -31.80
CA GLN A 171 -1.53 -1.07 -31.52
C GLN A 171 -1.49 -2.18 -30.46
N SER A 172 -0.56 -3.11 -30.59
CA SER A 172 -0.30 -4.15 -29.58
C SER A 172 0.39 -3.58 -28.33
N SER A 173 0.22 -4.23 -27.18
CA SER A 173 0.78 -3.78 -25.90
C SER A 173 2.31 -3.91 -25.79
N SER A 174 2.92 -4.75 -26.64
CA SER A 174 4.37 -5.00 -26.68
C SER A 174 4.84 -5.33 -28.09
N CYS A 175 6.15 -5.26 -28.34
CA CYS A 175 6.73 -5.74 -29.59
C CYS A 175 6.66 -7.26 -29.69
N VAL A 176 5.72 -7.76 -30.50
CA VAL A 176 5.52 -9.20 -30.76
C VAL A 176 6.20 -9.68 -32.05
N ALA A 177 6.70 -8.75 -32.87
CA ALA A 177 7.35 -9.07 -34.15
C ALA A 177 8.82 -9.46 -33.94
N LYS A 178 9.26 -10.51 -34.63
CA LYS A 178 10.66 -10.96 -34.65
C LYS A 178 11.28 -10.69 -36.01
N ALA A 179 12.46 -10.07 -36.00
CA ALA A 179 13.23 -9.83 -37.21
C ALA A 179 13.72 -11.16 -37.78
N ASP A 180 13.90 -11.19 -39.10
CA ASP A 180 14.50 -12.30 -39.84
C ASP A 180 13.78 -13.64 -39.61
N GLN A 181 12.50 -13.60 -39.22
CA GLN A 181 11.62 -14.74 -39.06
C GLN A 181 10.34 -14.56 -39.90
N TRP A 182 9.85 -15.65 -40.49
CA TRP A 182 8.56 -15.66 -41.18
C TRP A 182 7.39 -15.49 -40.21
N LEU A 183 6.54 -14.52 -40.50
CA LEU A 183 5.35 -14.17 -39.73
C LEU A 183 4.13 -14.11 -40.66
N SER A 184 2.97 -14.51 -40.14
CA SER A 184 1.69 -14.23 -40.78
C SER A 184 1.08 -12.98 -40.17
N VAL A 185 1.04 -11.89 -40.92
CA VAL A 185 0.49 -10.61 -40.47
C VAL A 185 -0.87 -10.39 -41.09
N THR A 186 -1.93 -10.40 -40.28
CA THR A 186 -3.30 -10.24 -40.76
C THR A 186 -4.00 -9.08 -40.05
N ALA A 187 -4.52 -8.15 -40.83
CA ALA A 187 -5.38 -7.08 -40.32
C ALA A 187 -6.83 -7.34 -40.74
N THR A 188 -7.76 -7.24 -39.79
CA THR A 188 -9.21 -7.28 -40.08
C THR A 188 -9.85 -5.96 -39.69
N ILE A 189 -10.80 -5.48 -40.49
CA ILE A 189 -11.69 -4.37 -40.14
C ILE A 189 -13.13 -4.78 -40.41
N ASP A 190 -14.04 -4.47 -39.49
CA ASP A 190 -15.49 -4.65 -39.64
C ASP A 190 -16.21 -3.42 -39.09
N GLY A 191 -16.69 -2.56 -39.99
CA GLY A 191 -17.20 -1.24 -39.64
C GLY A 191 -16.09 -0.37 -39.04
N THR A 192 -16.13 -0.18 -37.73
CA THR A 192 -15.11 0.57 -36.97
C THR A 192 -14.21 -0.34 -36.13
N ALA A 193 -14.51 -1.64 -36.03
CA ALA A 193 -13.70 -2.56 -35.24
C ALA A 193 -12.48 -3.00 -36.06
N ALA A 194 -11.27 -2.70 -35.58
CA ALA A 194 -10.02 -3.10 -36.21
C ALA A 194 -9.23 -4.04 -35.29
N LYS A 195 -8.63 -5.07 -35.89
CA LYS A 195 -7.82 -6.06 -35.17
C LYS A 195 -6.57 -6.39 -35.96
N LEU A 196 -5.49 -6.66 -35.23
CA LEU A 196 -4.24 -7.17 -35.77
C LEU A 196 -3.99 -8.56 -35.22
N TYR A 197 -3.61 -9.47 -36.12
CA TYR A 197 -3.17 -10.82 -35.80
C TYR A 197 -1.74 -11.02 -36.30
N ILE A 198 -0.91 -11.65 -35.47
CA ILE A 198 0.43 -12.11 -35.81
C ILE A 198 0.45 -13.62 -35.54
N ASP A 199 0.86 -14.40 -36.53
CA ASP A 199 0.92 -15.87 -36.47
C ASP A 199 -0.41 -16.51 -36.05
N GLY A 200 -1.51 -15.97 -36.56
CA GLY A 200 -2.87 -16.45 -36.26
C GLY A 200 -3.42 -16.01 -34.90
N THR A 201 -2.61 -15.37 -34.06
CA THR A 201 -3.02 -14.90 -32.72
C THR A 201 -3.37 -13.42 -32.75
N GLN A 202 -4.50 -13.04 -32.14
CA GLN A 202 -4.89 -11.63 -32.03
C GLN A 202 -3.95 -10.91 -31.05
N VAL A 203 -3.24 -9.88 -31.52
CA VAL A 203 -2.27 -9.11 -30.71
C VAL A 203 -2.71 -7.68 -30.44
N ALA A 204 -3.69 -7.18 -31.19
CA ALA A 204 -4.32 -5.89 -30.96
C ALA A 204 -5.80 -5.93 -31.37
N SER A 205 -6.64 -5.21 -30.64
CA SER A 205 -8.05 -5.02 -30.95
C SER A 205 -8.47 -3.65 -30.44
N GLY A 206 -9.26 -2.92 -31.23
CA GLY A 206 -9.71 -1.58 -30.89
C GLY A 206 -10.67 -1.04 -31.94
N THR A 207 -10.98 0.25 -31.82
CA THR A 207 -11.87 0.94 -32.75
C THR A 207 -11.11 2.01 -33.52
N VAL A 208 -11.33 2.06 -34.84
CA VAL A 208 -11.00 3.20 -35.69
C VAL A 208 -12.30 3.97 -35.99
N PRO A 209 -12.42 5.26 -35.62
CA PRO A 209 -13.67 6.02 -35.78
C PRO A 209 -14.19 6.12 -37.22
N ALA A 210 -13.31 6.04 -38.22
CA ALA A 210 -13.67 6.07 -39.62
C ALA A 210 -13.84 4.65 -40.19
N LYS A 211 -14.77 4.51 -41.14
CA LYS A 211 -15.03 3.25 -41.87
C LYS A 211 -14.06 3.09 -43.04
N LEU A 212 -13.78 1.85 -43.43
CA LEU A 212 -12.93 1.54 -44.59
C LEU A 212 -13.46 2.14 -45.90
N SER A 213 -14.79 2.19 -46.08
CA SER A 213 -15.43 2.78 -47.26
C SER A 213 -15.13 4.26 -47.46
N SER A 214 -14.65 4.95 -46.42
CA SER A 214 -14.21 6.34 -46.49
C SER A 214 -12.87 6.51 -47.19
N VAL A 215 -12.06 5.46 -47.35
CA VAL A 215 -10.85 5.46 -48.20
C VAL A 215 -11.29 5.32 -49.65
N LYS A 216 -11.65 6.46 -50.27
CA LYS A 216 -12.31 6.49 -51.59
C LYS A 216 -11.33 6.30 -52.73
N ASP A 217 -10.22 7.04 -52.66
CA ASP A 217 -9.14 6.93 -53.64
C ASP A 217 -8.16 5.84 -53.20
N GLN A 218 -8.19 4.73 -53.94
CA GLN A 218 -7.32 3.57 -53.77
C GLN A 218 -6.40 3.41 -54.99
N SER A 219 -5.90 4.52 -55.53
CA SER A 219 -4.98 4.55 -56.68
C SER A 219 -3.57 4.05 -56.35
N LEU A 220 -3.16 4.08 -55.08
CA LEU A 220 -1.86 3.62 -54.60
C LEU A 220 -2.00 2.41 -53.67
N ASN A 221 -2.39 1.26 -54.22
CA ASN A 221 -2.33 0.01 -53.46
C ASN A 221 -0.96 -0.65 -53.63
N THR A 222 -0.30 -1.00 -52.53
CA THR A 222 1.11 -1.47 -52.56
C THR A 222 1.40 -2.55 -51.53
N ILE A 223 2.47 -3.31 -51.77
CA ILE A 223 3.23 -4.03 -50.74
C ILE A 223 4.61 -3.35 -50.65
N GLY A 224 5.00 -2.93 -49.45
CA GLY A 224 6.32 -2.39 -49.14
C GLY A 224 6.57 -0.91 -49.47
N ARG A 225 5.53 -0.11 -49.76
CA ARG A 225 5.66 1.34 -50.05
C ARG A 225 4.56 2.16 -49.38
N SER A 226 4.92 3.17 -48.58
CA SER A 226 3.97 4.06 -47.92
C SER A 226 3.66 5.34 -48.74
N PRO A 227 2.54 6.03 -48.46
CA PRO A 227 2.24 7.34 -49.05
C PRO A 227 3.10 8.47 -48.44
N TRP A 228 3.76 8.23 -47.31
CA TRP A 228 4.71 9.15 -46.67
C TRP A 228 6.14 8.97 -47.18
N PRO A 229 7.09 9.88 -46.88
CA PRO A 229 8.51 9.70 -47.20
C PRO A 229 9.20 8.68 -46.28
N ASP A 230 8.52 7.59 -45.93
CA ASP A 230 9.09 6.51 -45.13
C ASP A 230 10.01 5.62 -45.97
N ASN A 231 10.74 4.73 -45.31
CA ASN A 231 11.53 3.72 -46.00
C ASN A 231 10.60 2.73 -46.72
N LEU A 232 11.05 2.27 -47.90
CA LEU A 232 10.52 1.07 -48.52
C LEU A 232 10.80 -0.13 -47.62
N PHE A 233 9.86 -1.06 -47.57
CA PHE A 233 10.00 -2.26 -46.77
C PHE A 233 11.19 -3.10 -47.25
N LYS A 234 12.00 -3.55 -46.31
CA LYS A 234 13.09 -4.50 -46.53
C LYS A 234 12.74 -5.83 -45.90
N GLY A 235 12.72 -6.89 -46.69
CA GLY A 235 12.35 -8.22 -46.22
C GLY A 235 11.69 -9.08 -47.29
N ALA A 236 11.43 -10.34 -46.98
CA ALA A 236 10.82 -11.29 -47.90
C ALA A 236 9.30 -11.37 -47.71
N VAL A 237 8.58 -11.61 -48.80
CA VAL A 237 7.13 -11.87 -48.83
C VAL A 237 6.85 -13.11 -49.68
N SER A 238 5.94 -13.97 -49.24
CA SER A 238 5.62 -15.21 -49.96
C SER A 238 4.15 -15.28 -50.39
N ASN A 239 3.20 -14.90 -49.53
CA ASN A 239 1.78 -14.87 -49.87
C ASN A 239 1.12 -13.55 -49.46
N PHE A 240 0.24 -13.03 -50.29
CA PHE A 240 -0.63 -11.90 -49.97
C PHE A 240 -2.07 -12.19 -50.36
N ARG A 241 -3.01 -11.94 -49.44
CA ARG A 241 -4.45 -12.17 -49.68
C ARG A 241 -5.29 -11.00 -49.20
N VAL A 242 -6.35 -10.71 -49.95
CA VAL A 242 -7.36 -9.71 -49.60
C VAL A 242 -8.75 -10.33 -49.68
N TYR A 243 -9.50 -10.16 -48.59
CA TYR A 243 -10.89 -10.58 -48.49
C TYR A 243 -11.79 -9.35 -48.34
N ASP A 244 -12.95 -9.34 -49.00
CA ASP A 244 -13.97 -8.29 -48.83
C ASP A 244 -14.93 -8.55 -47.66
N ALA A 245 -14.44 -9.28 -46.66
CA ALA A 245 -15.08 -9.54 -45.38
C ALA A 245 -14.03 -9.61 -44.25
N ALA A 246 -14.44 -9.34 -43.02
CA ALA A 246 -13.63 -9.61 -41.84
C ALA A 246 -13.66 -11.12 -41.52
N LEU A 247 -12.50 -11.78 -41.59
CA LEU A 247 -12.38 -13.19 -41.25
C LEU A 247 -12.42 -13.40 -39.74
N THR A 248 -12.95 -14.55 -39.33
CA THR A 248 -12.93 -15.00 -37.93
C THR A 248 -11.50 -15.35 -37.50
N ALA A 249 -11.24 -15.34 -36.18
CA ALA A 249 -9.95 -15.72 -35.63
C ALA A 249 -9.51 -17.13 -36.08
N ASP A 250 -10.44 -18.10 -36.12
CA ASP A 250 -10.16 -19.47 -36.57
C ASP A 250 -9.75 -19.52 -38.05
N GLN A 251 -10.40 -18.72 -38.90
CA GLN A 251 -10.03 -18.60 -40.31
C GLN A 251 -8.66 -17.94 -40.50
N VAL A 252 -8.34 -16.92 -39.69
CA VAL A 252 -7.01 -16.28 -39.69
C VAL A 252 -5.92 -17.26 -39.22
N ALA A 253 -6.20 -18.05 -38.18
CA ALA A 253 -5.31 -19.10 -37.69
C ALA A 253 -5.10 -20.23 -38.72
N ALA A 254 -6.16 -20.61 -39.46
CA ALA A 254 -6.07 -21.59 -40.54
C ALA A 254 -5.17 -21.10 -41.69
N ILE A 255 -5.30 -19.81 -42.09
CA ILE A 255 -4.41 -19.19 -43.09
C ILE A 255 -2.97 -19.19 -42.60
N SER A 256 -2.74 -18.76 -41.37
CA SER A 256 -1.39 -18.73 -40.78
C SER A 256 -0.77 -20.12 -40.75
N THR A 257 -1.54 -21.16 -40.43
CA THR A 257 -1.07 -22.55 -40.40
C THR A 257 -0.74 -23.08 -41.80
N ALA A 258 -1.58 -22.76 -42.79
CA ALA A 258 -1.37 -23.17 -44.17
C ALA A 258 -0.12 -22.51 -44.79
N ASP A 259 0.05 -21.20 -44.62
CA ASP A 259 1.20 -20.47 -45.18
C ASP A 259 2.53 -20.87 -44.52
N ALA A 260 2.50 -21.25 -43.23
CA ALA A 260 3.68 -21.75 -42.54
C ALA A 260 4.30 -22.99 -43.20
N SER A 261 3.52 -23.77 -43.97
CA SER A 261 4.02 -24.96 -44.66
C SER A 261 5.10 -24.64 -45.71
N ILE A 262 5.09 -23.43 -46.29
CA ILE A 262 6.06 -22.98 -47.29
C ILE A 262 7.47 -22.91 -46.70
N HIS A 263 7.57 -22.40 -45.46
CA HIS A 263 8.84 -22.19 -44.77
C HIS A 263 8.97 -23.06 -43.51
N ALA A 264 8.32 -24.22 -43.48
CA ALA A 264 8.21 -25.08 -42.29
C ALA A 264 9.58 -25.46 -41.70
N GLY A 265 10.56 -25.74 -42.55
CA GLY A 265 11.93 -26.08 -42.13
C GLY A 265 12.66 -24.92 -41.46
N GLU A 266 12.51 -23.69 -41.97
CA GLU A 266 13.10 -22.49 -41.37
C GLU A 266 12.39 -22.14 -40.04
N LEU A 267 11.06 -22.19 -40.04
CA LEU A 267 10.23 -21.90 -38.86
C LEU A 267 10.54 -22.85 -37.69
N THR A 268 10.51 -24.16 -37.92
CA THR A 268 10.79 -25.15 -36.87
C THR A 268 12.28 -25.28 -36.56
N GLY A 269 13.15 -25.13 -37.58
CA GLY A 269 14.60 -25.15 -37.43
C GLY A 269 15.14 -23.99 -36.60
N SER A 270 14.55 -22.79 -36.71
CA SER A 270 14.92 -21.63 -35.89
C SER A 270 14.83 -21.92 -34.38
N VAL A 271 13.88 -22.78 -33.98
CA VAL A 271 13.71 -23.22 -32.59
C VAL A 271 14.65 -24.38 -32.26
N LEU A 272 14.67 -25.44 -33.07
CA LEU A 272 15.41 -26.66 -32.76
C LEU A 272 16.94 -26.53 -32.90
N ASN A 273 17.43 -25.67 -33.79
CA ASN A 273 18.86 -25.51 -34.03
C ASN A 273 19.59 -24.88 -32.85
N GLY A 274 18.91 -24.02 -32.08
CA GLY A 274 19.44 -23.42 -30.86
C GLY A 274 19.49 -24.36 -29.65
N ILE A 275 18.85 -25.52 -29.71
CA ILE A 275 18.83 -26.49 -28.60
C ILE A 275 20.18 -27.20 -28.53
N ILE A 276 20.80 -27.09 -27.34
CA ILE A 276 22.03 -27.79 -26.96
C ILE A 276 21.71 -28.65 -25.75
N VAL A 277 22.08 -29.92 -25.82
CA VAL A 277 22.01 -30.88 -24.70
C VAL A 277 23.41 -31.46 -24.52
N PRO A 278 23.89 -31.65 -23.28
CA PRO A 278 25.18 -32.28 -23.05
C PRO A 278 25.20 -33.72 -23.61
N THR A 279 26.31 -34.10 -24.25
CA THR A 279 26.51 -35.46 -24.76
C THR A 279 26.87 -36.46 -23.65
N THR A 280 27.30 -35.96 -22.49
CA THR A 280 27.65 -36.76 -21.31
C THR A 280 27.16 -36.06 -20.05
N VAL A 281 26.66 -36.83 -19.07
CA VAL A 281 26.01 -36.34 -17.86
C VAL A 281 26.55 -37.04 -16.63
N ASP A 282 27.08 -36.26 -15.71
CA ASP A 282 27.58 -36.70 -14.39
C ASP A 282 26.70 -36.19 -13.23
N ASP A 283 25.64 -35.46 -13.54
CA ASP A 283 24.71 -34.85 -12.59
C ASP A 283 23.37 -35.61 -12.51
N PRO A 284 22.64 -35.51 -11.39
CA PRO A 284 21.32 -36.12 -11.23
C PRO A 284 20.22 -35.38 -12.00
N PHE A 285 20.59 -34.40 -12.83
CA PHE A 285 19.68 -33.60 -13.63
C PHE A 285 20.37 -33.04 -14.88
N ILE A 286 19.63 -32.88 -15.97
CA ILE A 286 20.04 -32.07 -17.13
C ILE A 286 18.94 -31.11 -17.56
N SER A 287 19.35 -29.90 -17.94
CA SER A 287 18.45 -28.92 -18.52
C SER A 287 17.94 -29.38 -19.88
N LEU A 288 16.62 -29.54 -20.01
CA LEU A 288 15.92 -29.80 -21.27
C LEU A 288 15.07 -28.59 -21.63
N PRO A 289 15.51 -27.71 -22.56
CA PRO A 289 14.80 -26.48 -22.88
C PRO A 289 13.36 -26.73 -23.36
N THR A 290 12.38 -26.12 -22.70
CA THR A 290 10.95 -26.20 -23.07
C THR A 290 10.41 -24.91 -23.71
N ALA A 291 11.22 -23.84 -23.71
CA ALA A 291 10.88 -22.56 -24.32
C ALA A 291 10.49 -22.69 -25.80
N ASN A 292 9.65 -21.78 -26.29
CA ASN A 292 9.10 -21.79 -27.66
C ASN A 292 8.30 -23.06 -28.01
N GLY A 293 7.66 -23.71 -27.02
CA GLY A 293 6.78 -24.85 -27.24
C GLY A 293 7.51 -26.17 -27.52
N VAL A 294 8.77 -26.28 -27.09
CA VAL A 294 9.55 -27.51 -27.22
C VAL A 294 9.07 -28.54 -26.18
N THR A 295 8.85 -29.76 -26.65
CA THR A 295 8.51 -30.94 -25.83
C THR A 295 9.60 -32.00 -25.97
N TRP A 296 9.76 -32.83 -24.95
CA TRP A 296 10.82 -33.84 -24.90
C TRP A 296 10.25 -35.25 -24.80
N ALA A 297 10.86 -36.18 -25.54
CA ALA A 297 10.69 -37.62 -25.37
C ALA A 297 12.04 -38.25 -25.03
N SER A 298 12.02 -39.36 -24.29
CA SER A 298 13.21 -40.13 -23.92
C SER A 298 13.04 -41.57 -24.35
N SER A 299 14.08 -42.12 -24.99
CA SER A 299 14.14 -43.56 -25.32
C SER A 299 14.21 -44.47 -24.09
N ASP A 300 14.63 -43.94 -22.94
CA ASP A 300 14.58 -44.61 -21.64
C ASP A 300 14.34 -43.59 -20.53
N SER A 301 13.05 -43.36 -20.23
CA SER A 301 12.61 -42.43 -19.18
C SER A 301 13.00 -42.87 -17.77
N SER A 302 13.44 -44.13 -17.59
CA SER A 302 13.97 -44.60 -16.32
C SER A 302 15.39 -44.12 -16.05
N VAL A 303 16.13 -43.68 -17.08
CA VAL A 303 17.51 -43.16 -16.98
C VAL A 303 17.55 -41.64 -17.09
N ILE A 304 16.88 -41.08 -18.10
CA ILE A 304 16.62 -39.63 -18.20
C ILE A 304 15.14 -39.43 -18.47
N ALA A 305 14.42 -38.86 -17.51
CA ALA A 305 13.01 -38.51 -17.66
C ALA A 305 12.83 -37.27 -18.56
N THR A 306 11.61 -37.05 -19.05
CA THR A 306 11.30 -35.92 -19.96
C THR A 306 11.31 -34.56 -19.29
N ASP A 307 11.36 -34.52 -17.96
CA ASP A 307 11.57 -33.31 -17.16
C ASP A 307 13.07 -33.00 -16.91
N GLY A 308 13.98 -33.84 -17.42
CA GLY A 308 15.42 -33.69 -17.23
C GLY A 308 15.98 -34.42 -16.02
N THR A 309 15.16 -35.09 -15.21
CA THR A 309 15.64 -35.89 -14.07
C THR A 309 16.51 -37.04 -14.55
N VAL A 310 17.71 -37.18 -13.97
CA VAL A 310 18.69 -38.21 -14.34
C VAL A 310 18.85 -39.22 -13.22
N ASN A 311 18.48 -40.46 -13.48
CA ASN A 311 18.77 -41.59 -12.60
C ASN A 311 20.11 -42.21 -13.00
N GLN A 312 21.19 -41.69 -12.42
CA GLN A 312 22.53 -42.20 -12.68
C GLN A 312 22.67 -43.68 -12.28
N PRO A 313 23.40 -44.49 -13.05
CA PRO A 313 23.85 -45.82 -12.61
C PRO A 313 24.60 -45.73 -11.27
N ALA A 314 24.52 -46.79 -10.47
CA ALA A 314 25.20 -46.81 -9.18
C ALA A 314 26.73 -46.80 -9.34
N LYS A 315 27.47 -46.35 -8.32
CA LYS A 315 28.92 -46.33 -8.33
C LYS A 315 29.50 -47.72 -8.65
N GLY A 316 30.21 -47.82 -9.78
CA GLY A 316 30.80 -49.07 -10.27
C GLY A 316 29.99 -49.82 -11.34
N GLU A 317 28.77 -49.36 -11.66
CA GLU A 317 28.00 -49.83 -12.82
C GLU A 317 28.54 -49.22 -14.13
N ALA A 318 28.07 -49.72 -15.28
CA ALA A 318 28.41 -49.15 -16.58
C ALA A 318 27.55 -47.91 -16.88
N ALA A 319 28.13 -46.95 -17.62
CA ALA A 319 27.37 -45.81 -18.15
C ALA A 319 26.22 -46.29 -19.05
N LYS A 320 25.13 -45.53 -19.07
CA LYS A 320 23.95 -45.81 -19.91
C LYS A 320 23.78 -44.72 -20.96
N THR A 321 23.35 -45.08 -22.16
CA THR A 321 23.09 -44.12 -23.25
C THR A 321 21.58 -44.01 -23.49
N VAL A 322 21.09 -42.78 -23.61
CA VAL A 322 19.70 -42.42 -23.86
C VAL A 322 19.66 -41.48 -25.07
N THR A 323 18.77 -41.74 -26.03
CA THR A 323 18.36 -40.77 -27.03
C THR A 323 17.21 -39.93 -26.49
N LEU A 324 17.38 -38.60 -26.50
CA LEU A 324 16.36 -37.61 -26.19
C LEU A 324 15.89 -36.95 -27.48
N THR A 325 14.57 -36.80 -27.65
CA THR A 325 13.97 -36.22 -28.86
C THR A 325 13.24 -34.94 -28.47
N ALA A 326 13.76 -33.80 -28.91
CA ALA A 326 13.05 -32.52 -28.83
C ALA A 326 12.04 -32.45 -29.99
N ALA A 327 10.82 -32.03 -29.72
CA ALA A 327 9.77 -31.79 -30.72
C ALA A 327 9.20 -30.39 -30.55
N VAL A 328 8.96 -29.68 -31.66
CA VAL A 328 8.33 -28.36 -31.64
C VAL A 328 7.20 -28.32 -32.65
N THR A 329 6.14 -27.58 -32.34
CA THR A 329 5.09 -27.20 -33.30
C THR A 329 5.05 -25.68 -33.43
N VAL A 330 5.42 -25.16 -34.60
CA VAL A 330 5.35 -23.71 -34.91
C VAL A 330 4.30 -23.53 -35.99
N ARG A 331 3.22 -22.78 -35.69
CA ARG A 331 2.11 -22.51 -36.63
C ARG A 331 1.58 -23.78 -37.32
N GLY A 332 1.35 -24.83 -36.53
CA GLY A 332 0.87 -26.14 -36.98
C GLY A 332 1.91 -27.02 -37.69
N GLN A 333 3.11 -26.54 -37.97
CA GLN A 333 4.20 -27.32 -38.54
C GLN A 333 5.02 -27.97 -37.43
N THR A 334 5.22 -29.29 -37.51
CA THR A 334 5.93 -30.06 -36.47
C THR A 334 7.26 -30.58 -36.98
N ALA A 335 8.31 -30.47 -36.17
CA ALA A 335 9.60 -31.08 -36.43
C ALA A 335 10.23 -31.63 -35.14
N THR A 336 11.20 -32.53 -35.29
CA THR A 336 11.93 -33.14 -34.17
C THR A 336 13.44 -33.10 -34.37
N LYS A 337 14.20 -33.06 -33.27
CA LYS A 337 15.66 -33.19 -33.25
C LYS A 337 16.10 -34.14 -32.14
N GLU A 338 16.97 -35.09 -32.48
CA GLU A 338 17.46 -36.10 -31.55
C GLU A 338 18.84 -35.74 -30.97
N PHE A 339 19.05 -36.12 -29.71
CA PHE A 339 20.28 -35.93 -28.95
C PHE A 339 20.66 -37.26 -28.29
N THR A 340 21.88 -37.74 -28.53
CA THR A 340 22.41 -38.92 -27.83
C THR A 340 23.17 -38.48 -26.59
N VAL A 341 22.72 -38.92 -25.42
CA VAL A 341 23.24 -38.54 -24.11
C VAL A 341 23.76 -39.77 -23.37
N THR A 342 24.99 -39.72 -22.88
CA THR A 342 25.57 -40.77 -22.04
C THR A 342 25.53 -40.36 -20.57
N VAL A 343 24.81 -41.10 -19.74
CA VAL A 343 24.74 -40.92 -18.29
C VAL A 343 25.81 -41.78 -17.63
N ASN A 344 26.78 -41.12 -17.02
CA ASN A 344 27.84 -41.79 -16.29
C ASN A 344 27.34 -42.26 -14.90
N PRO A 345 27.97 -43.31 -14.34
CA PRO A 345 27.68 -43.75 -12.98
C PRO A 345 27.99 -42.66 -11.96
N THR A 346 27.18 -42.57 -10.91
CA THR A 346 27.41 -41.61 -9.83
C THR A 346 28.73 -41.88 -9.12
N THR A 347 29.45 -40.83 -8.72
CA THR A 347 30.68 -40.93 -7.91
C THR A 347 30.40 -41.10 -6.42
N LYS A 348 29.17 -40.76 -6.00
CA LYS A 348 28.70 -40.79 -4.61
C LYS A 348 28.34 -42.22 -4.20
N THR A 349 28.65 -42.56 -2.95
CA THR A 349 28.18 -43.77 -2.29
C THR A 349 26.71 -43.64 -1.92
N ALA A 350 26.04 -44.77 -1.71
CA ALA A 350 24.65 -44.79 -1.22
C ALA A 350 24.46 -44.01 0.10
N ALA A 351 25.45 -44.04 0.99
CA ALA A 351 25.42 -43.31 2.27
C ALA A 351 25.52 -41.79 2.06
N GLU A 352 26.37 -41.33 1.13
CA GLU A 352 26.48 -39.90 0.79
C GLU A 352 25.17 -39.37 0.18
N GLN A 353 24.54 -40.16 -0.71
CA GLN A 353 23.23 -39.80 -1.27
C GLN A 353 22.13 -39.75 -0.20
N LEU A 354 22.10 -40.70 0.74
CA LEU A 354 21.14 -40.68 1.86
C LEU A 354 21.33 -39.44 2.74
N LYS A 355 22.58 -39.01 2.96
CA LYS A 355 22.91 -37.79 3.72
C LYS A 355 22.41 -36.52 3.04
N GLU A 356 22.54 -36.41 1.72
CA GLU A 356 22.04 -35.26 0.95
C GLU A 356 20.52 -35.16 1.01
N VAL A 357 19.81 -36.29 0.87
CA VAL A 357 18.34 -36.32 0.97
C VAL A 357 17.87 -35.96 2.38
N ALA A 358 18.49 -36.52 3.42
CA ALA A 358 18.16 -36.18 4.81
C ALA A 358 18.42 -34.69 5.12
N ALA A 359 19.41 -34.07 4.49
CA ALA A 359 19.68 -32.63 4.62
C ALA A 359 18.54 -31.76 4.05
N GLY A 360 17.91 -32.19 2.95
CA GLY A 360 16.78 -31.48 2.33
C GLY A 360 15.41 -31.68 3.03
N TYR A 361 15.31 -32.61 4.00
CA TYR A 361 14.08 -32.78 4.78
C TYR A 361 14.09 -31.88 6.02
N VAL A 362 13.19 -30.92 6.08
CA VAL A 362 13.07 -29.93 7.16
C VAL A 362 11.63 -29.85 7.67
N ILE A 363 11.46 -29.69 8.97
CA ILE A 363 10.18 -29.34 9.58
C ILE A 363 10.26 -27.87 9.99
N PRO A 364 9.30 -27.00 9.59
CA PRO A 364 9.28 -25.62 10.06
C PRO A 364 9.38 -25.54 11.58
N SER A 365 10.19 -24.60 12.08
CA SER A 365 10.41 -24.45 13.52
C SER A 365 9.15 -24.01 14.27
N VAL A 366 8.19 -23.42 13.57
CA VAL A 366 6.86 -23.07 14.06
C VAL A 366 5.81 -23.64 13.11
N VAL A 367 4.87 -24.41 13.65
CA VAL A 367 3.77 -25.07 12.92
C VAL A 367 2.47 -24.94 13.70
N ARG A 368 1.33 -25.26 13.09
CA ARG A 368 0.03 -25.35 13.78
C ARG A 368 -0.30 -26.79 14.13
N SER A 369 -1.05 -26.97 15.21
CA SER A 369 -1.67 -28.26 15.51
C SER A 369 -2.61 -28.65 14.36
N GLY A 370 -2.36 -29.82 13.75
CA GLY A 370 -3.04 -30.32 12.57
C GLY A 370 -2.22 -30.20 11.27
N ASP A 371 -1.10 -29.49 11.26
CA ASP A 371 -0.23 -29.39 10.09
C ASP A 371 0.39 -30.76 9.76
N ALA A 372 0.40 -31.11 8.47
CA ALA A 372 0.99 -32.35 8.01
C ALA A 372 2.52 -32.29 8.06
N LEU A 373 3.15 -33.42 8.37
CA LEU A 373 4.57 -33.60 8.17
C LEU A 373 4.90 -33.48 6.68
N PRO A 374 6.08 -32.95 6.34
CA PRO A 374 6.52 -32.93 4.96
C PRO A 374 6.63 -34.33 4.37
N ALA A 375 6.32 -34.45 3.09
CA ALA A 375 6.53 -35.68 2.34
C ALA A 375 8.04 -36.00 2.22
N ALA A 376 8.38 -37.29 2.25
CA ALA A 376 9.73 -37.74 1.95
C ALA A 376 10.06 -37.53 0.46
N VAL A 377 11.33 -37.27 0.15
CA VAL A 377 11.80 -37.19 -1.24
C VAL A 377 11.66 -38.56 -1.92
N ASN A 378 11.29 -38.57 -3.20
CA ASN A 378 11.11 -39.79 -3.98
C ASN A 378 12.30 -40.77 -3.84
N GLY A 379 11.99 -42.04 -3.57
CA GLY A 379 13.00 -43.09 -3.37
C GLY A 379 13.59 -43.17 -1.96
N THR A 380 13.16 -42.30 -1.04
CA THR A 380 13.48 -42.39 0.39
C THR A 380 12.23 -42.52 1.25
N THR A 381 12.40 -43.04 2.46
CA THR A 381 11.37 -43.11 3.48
C THR A 381 11.81 -42.26 4.66
N ALA A 382 10.90 -41.42 5.17
CA ALA A 382 11.08 -40.63 6.37
C ALA A 382 10.06 -41.12 7.41
N THR A 383 10.53 -41.74 8.49
CA THR A 383 9.68 -42.37 9.51
C THR A 383 9.87 -41.68 10.84
N VAL A 384 8.79 -41.21 11.47
CA VAL A 384 8.86 -40.69 12.84
C VAL A 384 9.12 -41.85 13.79
N THR A 385 10.23 -41.79 14.53
CA THR A 385 10.63 -42.86 15.46
C THR A 385 10.32 -42.54 16.92
N SER A 386 10.31 -41.26 17.27
CA SER A 386 9.92 -40.80 18.61
C SER A 386 9.48 -39.34 18.57
N THR A 387 8.58 -38.99 19.49
CA THR A 387 8.23 -37.61 19.80
C THR A 387 8.38 -37.34 21.29
N LYS A 388 8.55 -36.07 21.66
CA LYS A 388 8.57 -35.61 23.05
C LYS A 388 7.79 -34.30 23.15
N ASP A 389 6.88 -34.20 24.11
CA ASP A 389 6.01 -33.05 24.41
C ASP A 389 5.01 -32.67 23.28
N VAL A 390 5.13 -33.26 22.09
CA VAL A 390 4.20 -33.16 20.95
C VAL A 390 3.85 -34.56 20.44
N ALA A 391 2.75 -34.68 19.70
CA ALA A 391 2.33 -35.92 19.06
C ALA A 391 2.39 -35.81 17.52
N VAL A 392 2.55 -36.96 16.87
CA VAL A 392 2.35 -37.10 15.43
C VAL A 392 1.35 -38.23 15.19
N GLU A 393 0.16 -37.87 14.70
CA GLU A 393 -0.96 -38.78 14.46
C GLU A 393 -1.38 -38.69 13.00
N ASP A 394 -1.45 -39.84 12.30
CA ASP A 394 -1.77 -39.91 10.87
C ASP A 394 -0.93 -38.95 9.99
N GLY A 395 0.34 -38.76 10.36
CA GLY A 395 1.27 -37.88 9.67
C GLY A 395 1.03 -36.39 9.93
N LYS A 396 0.23 -36.01 10.93
CA LYS A 396 -0.02 -34.63 11.35
C LYS A 396 0.56 -34.35 12.74
N ILE A 397 1.08 -33.15 12.93
CA ILE A 397 1.65 -32.70 14.21
C ILE A 397 0.51 -32.20 15.09
N THR A 398 0.37 -32.72 16.32
CA THR A 398 -0.73 -32.39 17.23
C THR A 398 -0.25 -32.08 18.65
N ILE A 399 -1.07 -31.33 19.39
CA ILE A 399 -0.92 -31.06 20.83
C ILE A 399 -2.30 -31.15 21.51
N ASP A 400 -2.32 -31.58 22.78
CA ASP A 400 -3.56 -31.80 23.55
C ASP A 400 -4.09 -30.55 24.26
N GLY A 401 -3.30 -29.47 24.31
CA GLY A 401 -3.60 -28.24 25.06
C GLY A 401 -3.96 -27.03 24.19
N ASP A 402 -4.40 -25.96 24.84
CA ASP A 402 -4.73 -24.67 24.22
C ASP A 402 -3.58 -23.65 24.27
N GLU A 403 -2.39 -24.09 24.67
CA GLU A 403 -1.17 -23.28 24.77
C GLU A 403 -0.08 -23.78 23.83
N ALA A 404 0.70 -22.84 23.28
CA ALA A 404 1.79 -23.18 22.37
C ALA A 404 2.83 -24.07 23.08
N THR A 405 3.16 -25.20 22.47
CA THR A 405 4.04 -26.21 23.07
C THR A 405 5.27 -26.42 22.21
N THR A 406 6.45 -26.35 22.84
CA THR A 406 7.71 -26.69 22.18
C THR A 406 8.04 -28.16 22.48
N GLY A 407 8.22 -28.96 21.43
CA GLY A 407 8.57 -30.37 21.55
C GLY A 407 9.62 -30.80 20.55
N THR A 408 9.90 -32.11 20.54
CA THR A 408 10.87 -32.72 19.62
C THR A 408 10.21 -33.80 18.78
N ILE A 409 10.46 -33.77 17.47
CA ILE A 409 10.09 -34.84 16.52
C ILE A 409 11.37 -35.46 15.98
N THR A 410 11.53 -36.76 16.18
CA THR A 410 12.68 -37.52 15.68
C THR A 410 12.27 -38.31 14.44
N VAL A 411 12.96 -38.09 13.33
CA VAL A 411 12.69 -38.73 12.04
C VAL A 411 13.92 -39.52 11.59
N GLU A 412 13.69 -40.78 11.22
CA GLU A 412 14.69 -41.68 10.64
C GLU A 412 14.51 -41.78 9.12
N PHE A 413 15.61 -41.66 8.38
CA PHE A 413 15.67 -41.70 6.92
C PHE A 413 16.35 -42.99 6.44
N SER A 414 15.72 -43.65 5.47
CA SER A 414 16.31 -44.76 4.71
C SER A 414 16.03 -44.64 3.21
N LYS A 415 16.83 -45.32 2.37
CA LYS A 415 16.68 -45.30 0.91
C LYS A 415 16.14 -46.64 0.39
N ASN A 416 15.13 -46.58 -0.48
CA ASN A 416 14.49 -47.76 -1.05
C ASN A 416 15.48 -48.55 -1.92
N GLY A 417 15.49 -49.87 -1.78
CA GLY A 417 16.29 -50.77 -2.64
C GLY A 417 17.78 -50.91 -2.27
N LEU A 418 18.24 -50.32 -1.16
CA LEU A 418 19.63 -50.40 -0.70
C LEU A 418 19.69 -50.98 0.72
N ALA A 419 19.70 -52.32 0.82
CA ALA A 419 19.89 -53.01 2.11
C ALA A 419 21.33 -52.86 2.62
N GLY A 420 21.51 -52.57 3.91
CA GLY A 420 22.83 -52.49 4.56
C GLY A 420 23.43 -51.09 4.72
N ILE A 421 22.67 -50.03 4.48
CA ILE A 421 23.05 -48.65 4.81
C ILE A 421 22.44 -48.28 6.17
N GLU A 422 23.26 -47.78 7.08
CA GLU A 422 22.78 -47.28 8.38
C GLU A 422 21.81 -46.09 8.19
N PRO A 423 20.63 -46.11 8.85
CA PRO A 423 19.69 -45.00 8.79
C PRO A 423 20.27 -43.69 9.35
N ILE A 424 19.82 -42.56 8.81
CA ILE A 424 20.15 -41.23 9.35
C ILE A 424 18.99 -40.74 10.20
N THR A 425 19.27 -40.28 11.42
CA THR A 425 18.25 -39.70 12.30
C THR A 425 18.41 -38.18 12.43
N LYS A 426 17.32 -37.43 12.33
CA LYS A 426 17.25 -36.00 12.66
C LYS A 426 16.23 -35.77 13.77
N ALA A 427 16.60 -34.97 14.77
CA ALA A 427 15.71 -34.55 15.85
C ALA A 427 15.39 -33.05 15.69
N PHE A 428 14.15 -32.75 15.34
CA PHE A 428 13.67 -31.39 15.10
C PHE A 428 13.02 -30.84 16.37
N THR A 429 13.46 -29.68 16.81
CA THR A 429 12.72 -28.89 17.80
C THR A 429 11.65 -28.07 17.08
N VAL A 430 10.39 -28.20 17.49
CA VAL A 430 9.25 -27.53 16.87
C VAL A 430 8.38 -26.86 17.93
N LYS A 431 7.96 -25.62 17.67
CA LYS A 431 6.92 -24.91 18.44
C LYS A 431 5.59 -25.10 17.72
N VAL A 432 4.67 -25.83 18.35
CA VAL A 432 3.34 -26.11 17.81
C VAL A 432 2.34 -25.12 18.40
N LEU A 433 1.71 -24.32 17.54
CA LEU A 433 0.67 -23.37 17.91
C LEU A 433 -0.69 -24.09 18.01
N PRO A 434 -1.53 -23.76 19.02
CA PRO A 434 -2.88 -24.32 19.13
C PRO A 434 -3.72 -23.89 17.93
N ALA A 435 -4.49 -24.81 17.35
CA ALA A 435 -5.31 -24.52 16.16
C ALA A 435 -6.28 -23.35 16.38
N ALA A 436 -6.83 -23.21 17.59
CA ALA A 436 -7.78 -22.17 17.98
C ALA A 436 -7.14 -20.79 18.28
N LYS A 437 -5.84 -20.73 18.56
CA LYS A 437 -5.09 -19.49 18.86
C LYS A 437 -3.99 -19.22 17.82
N SER A 438 -4.22 -19.66 16.58
CA SER A 438 -3.30 -19.48 15.47
C SER A 438 -4.04 -19.30 14.15
N ALA A 439 -3.38 -18.66 13.20
CA ALA A 439 -3.89 -18.49 11.85
C ALA A 439 -2.80 -18.80 10.81
N THR A 440 -3.24 -18.84 9.56
CA THR A 440 -2.38 -18.90 8.39
C THR A 440 -2.46 -17.56 7.69
N ILE A 441 -1.31 -16.96 7.39
CA ILE A 441 -1.22 -15.78 6.52
C ILE A 441 -0.51 -16.15 5.22
N ALA A 442 -0.89 -15.50 4.13
CA ALA A 442 -0.22 -15.56 2.84
C ALA A 442 0.70 -14.34 2.67
N ALA A 443 1.92 -14.55 2.20
CA ALA A 443 2.76 -13.52 1.60
C ALA A 443 2.80 -13.74 0.09
N TYR A 444 2.50 -12.71 -0.70
CA TYR A 444 2.29 -12.86 -2.14
C TYR A 444 2.59 -11.58 -2.91
N ASP A 445 2.68 -11.71 -4.23
CA ASP A 445 2.68 -10.62 -5.19
C ASP A 445 1.60 -10.82 -6.26
N ARG A 446 1.38 -9.78 -7.08
CA ARG A 446 0.21 -9.68 -7.96
C ARG A 446 0.62 -9.47 -9.42
N ASN A 447 -0.28 -9.81 -10.34
CA ASN A 447 -0.20 -9.36 -11.71
C ASN A 447 -0.55 -7.86 -11.77
N ALA A 448 0.31 -7.08 -12.41
CA ALA A 448 0.08 -5.65 -12.59
C ALA A 448 -1.12 -5.38 -13.51
N THR A 449 -1.90 -4.36 -13.15
CA THR A 449 -2.96 -3.77 -13.98
C THR A 449 -2.51 -2.36 -14.37
N GLY A 450 -3.34 -1.32 -14.20
CA GLY A 450 -2.94 0.07 -14.39
C GLY A 450 -2.98 0.90 -13.10
N GLU A 451 -2.60 2.17 -13.25
CA GLU A 451 -2.67 3.19 -12.18
C GLU A 451 -4.12 3.56 -11.84
N ASN A 452 -5.06 3.41 -12.78
CA ASN A 452 -6.48 3.70 -12.55
C ASN A 452 -7.12 2.69 -11.58
N GLU A 453 -6.59 1.47 -11.52
CA GLU A 453 -6.99 0.42 -10.58
C GLU A 453 -6.10 0.35 -9.33
N ALA A 454 -5.23 1.36 -9.12
CA ALA A 454 -4.27 1.42 -8.01
C ALA A 454 -3.38 0.17 -7.85
N ASN A 455 -3.09 -0.54 -8.95
CA ASN A 455 -2.29 -1.76 -8.96
C ASN A 455 -1.32 -1.79 -10.16
N ASN A 456 -0.62 -0.67 -10.38
CA ASN A 456 0.46 -0.59 -11.34
C ASN A 456 1.64 -1.49 -10.93
N GLY A 457 2.67 -1.61 -11.78
CA GLY A 457 3.82 -2.49 -11.53
C GLY A 457 4.61 -2.19 -10.24
N ASP A 458 4.71 -0.93 -9.81
CA ASP A 458 5.43 -0.57 -8.58
C ASP A 458 4.73 -1.15 -7.34
N VAL A 459 3.39 -1.24 -7.38
CA VAL A 459 2.54 -1.80 -6.32
C VAL A 459 2.43 -3.32 -6.44
N ALA A 460 2.14 -3.84 -7.63
CA ALA A 460 1.86 -5.25 -7.84
C ALA A 460 3.07 -6.13 -7.52
N TYR A 461 4.27 -5.67 -7.91
CA TYR A 461 5.56 -6.33 -7.66
C TYR A 461 6.21 -5.83 -6.38
N SER A 462 5.47 -5.97 -5.28
CA SER A 462 5.89 -5.77 -3.90
C SER A 462 5.36 -6.96 -3.09
N MET A 463 5.71 -7.07 -1.81
CA MET A 463 5.09 -8.09 -0.95
C MET A 463 3.79 -7.56 -0.34
N HIS A 464 2.75 -8.36 -0.48
CA HIS A 464 1.41 -8.20 0.10
C HIS A 464 1.17 -9.28 1.15
N LEU A 465 0.23 -9.04 2.07
CA LEU A 465 -0.20 -10.02 3.07
C LEU A 465 -1.71 -10.25 3.00
N ALA A 466 -2.16 -11.47 3.31
CA ALA A 466 -3.58 -11.79 3.47
C ALA A 466 -3.81 -12.83 4.56
N LEU A 467 -4.90 -12.68 5.32
CA LEU A 467 -5.33 -13.63 6.34
C LEU A 467 -6.19 -14.73 5.70
N GLN A 468 -5.93 -16.00 6.02
CA GLN A 468 -6.80 -17.10 5.60
C GLN A 468 -8.06 -17.16 6.47
N ASN A 469 -9.23 -17.14 5.82
CA ASN A 469 -10.54 -17.29 6.45
C ASN A 469 -10.87 -18.77 6.71
N ALA A 470 -11.88 -19.02 7.54
CA ALA A 470 -12.31 -20.37 7.91
C ALA A 470 -12.81 -21.22 6.71
N ASP A 471 -13.29 -20.58 5.64
CA ASP A 471 -13.72 -21.23 4.39
C ASP A 471 -12.56 -21.51 3.40
N GLY A 472 -11.33 -21.11 3.76
CA GLY A 472 -10.13 -21.25 2.95
C GLY A 472 -9.86 -20.10 1.98
N SER A 473 -10.78 -19.13 1.85
CA SER A 473 -10.53 -17.88 1.13
C SER A 473 -9.54 -16.99 1.90
N TYR A 474 -9.06 -15.92 1.26
CA TYR A 474 -8.11 -14.99 1.84
C TYR A 474 -8.67 -13.57 1.86
N THR A 475 -8.44 -12.86 2.95
CA THR A 475 -8.74 -11.43 3.11
C THR A 475 -7.43 -10.63 3.03
N PRO A 476 -7.20 -9.87 1.94
CA PRO A 476 -6.01 -9.02 1.82
C PRO A 476 -5.92 -7.97 2.92
N TYR A 477 -4.73 -7.79 3.46
CA TYR A 477 -4.38 -6.66 4.30
C TYR A 477 -4.05 -5.42 3.46
N ASN A 478 -4.12 -4.24 4.08
CA ASN A 478 -3.79 -2.95 3.48
C ASN A 478 -4.55 -2.71 2.16
N GLU A 479 -5.80 -3.18 2.09
CA GLU A 479 -6.67 -3.10 0.89
C GLU A 479 -6.03 -3.73 -0.36
N ASN A 480 -5.25 -4.79 -0.16
CA ASN A 480 -4.48 -5.47 -1.20
C ASN A 480 -3.39 -4.57 -1.82
N TYR A 481 -2.96 -3.52 -1.12
CA TYR A 481 -1.80 -2.70 -1.46
C TYR A 481 -0.53 -3.26 -0.82
N GLY A 482 0.62 -3.01 -1.46
CA GLY A 482 1.92 -3.50 -0.98
C GLY A 482 2.23 -3.08 0.45
N ILE A 483 2.83 -3.98 1.23
CA ILE A 483 3.23 -3.78 2.63
C ILE A 483 4.77 -3.75 2.77
N PHE A 484 5.50 -4.34 1.83
CA PHE A 484 6.96 -4.27 1.78
C PHE A 484 7.47 -4.10 0.35
N PHE A 485 8.31 -3.08 0.15
CA PHE A 485 8.90 -2.72 -1.13
C PHE A 485 10.42 -2.84 -1.05
N ALA A 486 11.04 -3.30 -2.14
CA ALA A 486 12.50 -3.38 -2.21
C ALA A 486 13.14 -1.99 -2.22
N ARG A 487 14.22 -1.87 -1.47
CA ARG A 487 15.07 -0.68 -1.43
C ARG A 487 15.97 -0.60 -2.66
N SER A 488 16.36 0.62 -3.00
CA SER A 488 17.35 0.92 -4.03
C SER A 488 18.67 0.18 -3.74
N PRO A 489 19.32 -0.42 -4.75
CA PRO A 489 20.54 -1.20 -4.61
C PRO A 489 21.76 -0.31 -4.33
N LYS A 490 21.65 1.01 -4.46
CA LYS A 490 22.72 1.98 -4.17
C LYS A 490 22.25 2.95 -3.11
N ALA A 491 23.11 3.17 -2.11
CA ALA A 491 22.94 4.24 -1.15
C ALA A 491 23.01 5.58 -1.89
N GLN A 492 22.00 6.41 -1.65
CA GLN A 492 21.99 7.77 -2.16
C GLN A 492 23.00 8.58 -1.37
N LYS A 493 23.93 9.26 -2.06
CA LYS A 493 24.90 10.10 -1.37
C LYS A 493 24.20 11.27 -0.69
N LEU A 494 24.65 11.60 0.52
CA LEU A 494 24.13 12.75 1.28
C LEU A 494 24.44 14.04 0.53
N ASN A 495 23.46 14.94 0.43
CA ASN A 495 23.62 16.29 -0.14
C ASN A 495 23.98 16.33 -1.64
N GLU A 496 23.66 15.28 -2.40
CA GLU A 496 23.77 15.24 -3.86
C GLU A 496 22.39 14.97 -4.49
N ASN A 497 22.26 15.29 -5.79
CA ASN A 497 21.07 14.92 -6.56
C ASN A 497 20.86 13.41 -6.53
N LEU A 498 19.60 12.98 -6.49
CA LEU A 498 19.26 11.56 -6.53
C LEU A 498 19.55 10.96 -7.90
N ASP A 499 20.18 9.78 -7.89
CA ASP A 499 20.35 8.96 -9.09
C ASP A 499 19.01 8.23 -9.37
N GLY A 500 18.09 8.91 -10.07
CA GLY A 500 16.67 8.54 -10.20
C GLY A 500 16.32 7.26 -10.98
N ASN A 501 17.27 6.39 -11.31
CA ASN A 501 17.04 5.24 -12.20
C ASN A 501 17.24 3.86 -11.56
N ASP A 502 17.58 3.77 -10.28
CA ASP A 502 18.02 2.51 -9.67
C ASP A 502 17.00 1.81 -8.75
N TYR A 503 15.73 2.24 -8.70
CA TYR A 503 14.69 1.55 -7.90
C TYR A 503 14.47 0.10 -8.33
N ARG A 504 13.95 -0.73 -7.41
CA ARG A 504 13.71 -2.16 -7.63
C ARG A 504 12.33 -2.58 -7.13
N SER A 505 11.86 -3.69 -7.66
CA SER A 505 10.62 -4.35 -7.28
C SER A 505 10.92 -5.79 -6.82
N LEU A 506 9.88 -6.52 -6.42
CA LEU A 506 9.96 -7.87 -5.87
C LEU A 506 8.98 -8.79 -6.57
N LYS A 507 9.35 -10.06 -6.73
CA LYS A 507 8.44 -11.12 -7.16
C LYS A 507 8.64 -12.37 -6.32
N ASP A 508 7.62 -13.21 -6.27
CA ASP A 508 7.64 -14.49 -5.56
C ASP A 508 8.05 -14.36 -4.08
N PRO A 509 7.42 -13.46 -3.30
CA PRO A 509 7.77 -13.30 -1.89
C PRO A 509 7.31 -14.52 -1.06
N SER A 510 8.13 -14.89 -0.09
CA SER A 510 7.81 -15.93 0.90
C SER A 510 8.30 -15.49 2.28
N LEU A 511 7.53 -15.85 3.32
CA LEU A 511 7.91 -15.64 4.71
C LEU A 511 8.48 -16.91 5.32
N PHE A 512 9.47 -16.76 6.20
CA PHE A 512 10.05 -17.86 6.98
C PHE A 512 10.39 -17.43 8.40
N ARG A 513 10.67 -18.40 9.28
CA ARG A 513 11.17 -18.14 10.64
C ARG A 513 12.68 -18.07 10.67
N MET A 514 13.20 -17.01 11.26
CA MET A 514 14.61 -16.87 11.60
C MET A 514 14.97 -17.78 12.78
N ALA A 515 16.28 -18.01 12.99
CA ALA A 515 16.78 -18.87 14.06
C ALA A 515 16.38 -18.40 15.48
N ASP A 516 16.13 -17.11 15.67
CA ASP A 516 15.68 -16.49 16.92
C ASP A 516 14.15 -16.47 17.09
N GLY A 517 13.40 -16.95 16.08
CA GLY A 517 11.94 -16.99 16.08
C GLY A 517 11.25 -15.79 15.41
N THR A 518 12.01 -14.74 15.04
CA THR A 518 11.51 -13.61 14.24
C THR A 518 11.22 -14.05 12.79
N TYR A 519 10.83 -13.10 11.93
CA TYR A 519 10.45 -13.36 10.56
C TYR A 519 11.53 -12.93 9.56
N GLY A 520 11.68 -13.71 8.50
CA GLY A 520 12.44 -13.35 7.31
C GLY A 520 11.54 -13.30 6.08
N VAL A 521 11.83 -12.38 5.18
CA VAL A 521 11.27 -12.30 3.83
C VAL A 521 12.32 -12.80 2.86
N ILE A 522 11.97 -13.73 1.98
CA ILE A 522 12.80 -14.15 0.84
C ILE A 522 12.04 -13.89 -0.45
N SER A 523 12.69 -13.26 -1.43
CA SER A 523 12.05 -12.89 -2.69
C SER A 523 13.08 -12.73 -3.81
N VAL A 524 12.63 -12.78 -5.07
CA VAL A 524 13.44 -12.44 -6.24
C VAL A 524 13.33 -10.95 -6.51
N ARG A 525 14.46 -10.24 -6.56
CA ARG A 525 14.48 -8.82 -6.90
C ARG A 525 14.32 -8.61 -8.41
N THR A 526 13.47 -7.66 -8.80
CA THR A 526 13.15 -7.38 -10.20
C THR A 526 13.49 -5.94 -10.58
N ASN A 527 13.56 -5.67 -11.89
CA ASN A 527 13.59 -4.30 -12.39
C ASN A 527 12.28 -3.59 -12.00
N ARG A 528 12.37 -2.32 -11.61
CA ARG A 528 11.22 -1.50 -11.16
C ARG A 528 10.00 -1.71 -12.07
N GLY A 529 8.86 -2.00 -11.46
CA GLY A 529 7.58 -2.06 -12.16
C GLY A 529 7.40 -3.29 -13.05
N THR A 530 8.29 -4.27 -13.00
CA THR A 530 8.24 -5.47 -13.86
C THR A 530 8.40 -6.77 -13.06
N ALA A 531 7.89 -7.87 -13.61
CA ALA A 531 8.18 -9.23 -13.15
C ALA A 531 9.56 -9.74 -13.64
N THR A 532 10.28 -8.96 -14.43
CA THR A 532 11.58 -9.36 -14.98
C THR A 532 12.65 -9.17 -13.92
N GLY A 533 13.28 -10.29 -13.52
CA GLY A 533 14.40 -10.29 -12.58
C GLY A 533 15.48 -9.27 -12.95
N ASP A 534 16.04 -8.62 -11.94
CA ASP A 534 17.19 -7.74 -12.15
C ASP A 534 18.46 -8.57 -12.46
N SER A 535 19.61 -7.90 -12.59
CA SER A 535 20.88 -8.60 -12.87
C SER A 535 21.29 -9.64 -11.82
N THR A 536 20.72 -9.62 -10.61
CA THR A 536 21.02 -10.57 -9.53
C THR A 536 20.09 -11.77 -9.52
N ALA A 537 18.89 -11.67 -10.12
CA ALA A 537 17.87 -12.73 -10.13
C ALA A 537 18.33 -14.04 -10.80
N LYS A 538 19.43 -14.00 -11.56
CA LYS A 538 20.02 -15.20 -12.19
C LYS A 538 20.60 -16.18 -11.17
N SER A 539 21.07 -15.70 -10.02
CA SER A 539 21.83 -16.48 -9.04
C SER A 539 21.42 -16.25 -7.59
N SER A 540 20.69 -15.17 -7.32
CA SER A 540 20.56 -14.62 -5.96
C SER A 540 19.12 -14.28 -5.60
N VAL A 541 18.89 -14.12 -4.30
CA VAL A 541 17.62 -13.69 -3.69
C VAL A 541 17.85 -12.49 -2.78
N LEU A 542 16.79 -11.72 -2.53
CA LEU A 542 16.73 -10.72 -1.49
C LEU A 542 16.25 -11.36 -0.19
N ILE A 543 16.96 -11.10 0.92
CA ILE A 543 16.55 -11.46 2.28
C ILE A 543 16.38 -10.19 3.12
N ALA A 544 15.16 -9.95 3.59
CA ALA A 544 14.84 -8.91 4.58
C ALA A 544 14.35 -9.55 5.89
N THR A 545 14.36 -8.81 6.99
CA THR A 545 13.93 -9.31 8.31
C THR A 545 12.79 -8.48 8.87
N SER A 546 11.99 -9.08 9.75
CA SER A 546 10.92 -8.40 10.48
C SER A 546 10.74 -9.04 11.86
N GLU A 547 10.59 -8.21 12.89
CA GLU A 547 10.32 -8.70 14.24
C GLU A 547 8.85 -9.12 14.41
N ASP A 548 7.93 -8.43 13.73
CA ASP A 548 6.50 -8.43 14.03
C ASP A 548 5.56 -8.48 12.80
N LEU A 549 6.11 -8.46 11.58
CA LEU A 549 5.42 -8.31 10.29
C LEU A 549 4.74 -6.96 10.05
N LEU A 550 4.95 -5.97 10.92
CA LEU A 550 4.49 -4.58 10.76
C LEU A 550 5.59 -3.68 10.21
N THR A 551 6.84 -4.01 10.52
CA THR A 551 8.03 -3.28 10.07
C THR A 551 9.02 -4.25 9.45
N TYR A 552 9.74 -3.80 8.42
CA TYR A 552 10.70 -4.65 7.71
C TYR A 552 12.02 -3.90 7.55
N SER A 553 13.11 -4.63 7.76
CA SER A 553 14.47 -4.12 7.64
C SER A 553 15.16 -4.76 6.43
N GLU A 554 15.59 -3.91 5.50
CA GLU A 554 16.45 -4.26 4.38
C GLU A 554 17.78 -3.50 4.49
N GLN A 555 18.90 -4.21 4.38
CA GLN A 555 20.22 -3.60 4.35
C GLN A 555 20.47 -2.81 3.06
N GLU A 556 21.12 -1.65 3.20
CA GLU A 556 21.54 -0.80 2.09
C GLU A 556 22.53 -1.47 1.14
N ASN A 557 22.71 -0.88 -0.04
CA ASN A 557 23.77 -1.24 -0.98
C ASN A 557 23.73 -2.70 -1.45
N SER A 558 22.52 -3.26 -1.62
CA SER A 558 22.34 -4.69 -1.90
C SER A 558 22.91 -5.62 -0.82
N GLY A 559 23.08 -5.11 0.41
CA GLY A 559 23.50 -5.88 1.58
C GLY A 559 22.52 -6.99 1.96
N SER A 560 21.31 -6.97 1.42
CA SER A 560 20.29 -8.02 1.58
C SER A 560 20.36 -9.13 0.52
N ILE A 561 21.22 -9.01 -0.50
CA ILE A 561 21.30 -10.00 -1.59
C ILE A 561 22.16 -11.19 -1.17
N VAL A 562 21.59 -12.39 -1.28
CA VAL A 562 22.23 -13.67 -0.95
C VAL A 562 22.39 -14.48 -2.23
N ASP A 563 23.64 -14.85 -2.55
CA ASP A 563 23.97 -15.75 -3.67
C ASP A 563 23.67 -17.20 -3.30
N LEU A 564 22.90 -17.89 -4.15
CA LEU A 564 22.51 -19.29 -3.98
C LEU A 564 23.49 -20.27 -4.64
N GLY A 565 24.45 -19.77 -5.45
CA GLY A 565 25.27 -20.60 -6.32
C GLY A 565 24.53 -21.10 -7.56
N GLU A 566 23.38 -20.50 -7.87
CA GLU A 566 22.58 -20.79 -9.06
C GLU A 566 23.13 -20.04 -10.29
N THR A 567 22.93 -20.60 -11.48
CA THR A 567 23.35 -20.01 -12.76
C THR A 567 22.25 -19.94 -13.80
N ASN A 568 21.09 -20.53 -13.53
CA ASN A 568 19.99 -20.73 -14.47
C ASN A 568 18.67 -20.08 -13.98
N GLY A 569 18.77 -19.01 -13.19
CA GLY A 569 17.61 -18.26 -12.70
C GLY A 569 17.05 -18.79 -11.39
N VAL A 570 16.42 -17.91 -10.63
CA VAL A 570 15.79 -18.21 -9.35
C VAL A 570 14.32 -17.80 -9.41
N ASN A 571 13.42 -18.73 -9.11
CA ASN A 571 11.97 -18.53 -9.10
C ASN A 571 11.34 -19.20 -7.87
N ALA A 572 10.28 -18.61 -7.33
CA ALA A 572 9.57 -19.11 -6.15
C ALA A 572 10.48 -19.54 -4.97
N PRO A 573 11.44 -18.68 -4.54
CA PRO A 573 12.36 -19.04 -3.48
C PRO A 573 11.65 -19.15 -2.13
N TYR A 574 12.15 -20.02 -1.26
CA TYR A 574 11.69 -20.19 0.10
C TYR A 574 12.85 -20.58 1.00
N ALA A 575 12.72 -20.34 2.31
CA ALA A 575 13.71 -20.71 3.30
C ALA A 575 13.04 -21.35 4.52
N VAL A 576 13.75 -22.25 5.19
CA VAL A 576 13.34 -22.84 6.47
C VAL A 576 14.57 -22.97 7.36
N TYR A 577 14.48 -22.54 8.62
CA TYR A 577 15.51 -22.83 9.61
C TYR A 577 15.35 -24.26 10.13
N ASP A 578 16.30 -25.13 9.81
CA ASP A 578 16.34 -26.51 10.27
C ASP A 578 16.93 -26.59 11.68
N THR A 579 16.08 -26.82 12.67
CA THR A 579 16.49 -26.89 14.08
C THR A 579 17.34 -28.12 14.40
N ALA A 580 17.31 -29.16 13.57
CA ALA A 580 18.14 -30.36 13.77
C ALA A 580 19.60 -30.12 13.37
N SER A 581 19.84 -29.46 12.24
CA SER A 581 21.18 -29.14 11.73
C SER A 581 21.68 -27.76 12.18
N LYS A 582 20.80 -26.88 12.66
CA LYS A 582 21.04 -25.47 12.99
C LYS A 582 21.47 -24.63 11.78
N GLN A 583 20.96 -24.97 10.60
CA GLN A 583 21.24 -24.29 9.34
C GLN A 583 19.93 -23.86 8.67
N TYR A 584 19.98 -22.83 7.83
CA TYR A 584 18.90 -22.50 6.90
C TYR A 584 18.99 -23.41 5.69
N VAL A 585 17.85 -23.96 5.26
CA VAL A 585 17.71 -24.65 3.98
C VAL A 585 16.91 -23.74 3.05
N VAL A 586 17.50 -23.34 1.94
CA VAL A 586 16.93 -22.41 0.96
C VAL A 586 16.68 -23.17 -0.33
N GLY A 587 15.44 -23.17 -0.81
CA GLY A 587 15.04 -23.84 -2.04
C GLY A 587 14.42 -22.89 -3.06
N TRP A 588 14.50 -23.25 -4.33
CA TRP A 588 13.96 -22.49 -5.46
C TRP A 588 13.68 -23.43 -6.64
N ALA A 589 12.97 -22.91 -7.65
CA ALA A 589 12.95 -23.49 -8.98
C ALA A 589 13.81 -22.65 -9.92
N ASP A 590 14.59 -23.27 -10.79
CA ASP A 590 15.30 -22.53 -11.84
C ASP A 590 14.37 -22.15 -13.01
N ASP A 591 14.88 -21.46 -14.03
CA ASP A 591 14.07 -20.98 -15.17
C ASP A 591 13.46 -22.13 -16.01
N ASN A 592 13.92 -23.36 -15.84
CA ASN A 592 13.33 -24.56 -16.45
C ASN A 592 12.33 -25.28 -15.52
N GLY A 593 12.07 -24.73 -14.33
CA GLY A 593 11.18 -25.33 -13.33
C GLY A 593 11.85 -26.38 -12.45
N VAL A 594 13.18 -26.47 -12.47
CA VAL A 594 13.91 -27.53 -11.76
C VAL A 594 14.08 -27.13 -10.31
N ALA A 595 13.50 -27.93 -9.43
CA ALA A 595 13.63 -27.70 -7.99
C ALA A 595 15.07 -27.97 -7.53
N LYS A 596 15.65 -26.99 -6.83
CA LYS A 596 16.99 -27.03 -6.26
C LYS A 596 16.97 -26.46 -4.85
N TYR A 597 18.00 -26.77 -4.08
CA TYR A 597 18.20 -26.21 -2.76
C TYR A 597 19.69 -26.15 -2.37
N THR A 598 19.98 -25.34 -1.36
CA THR A 598 21.27 -25.28 -0.69
C THR A 598 21.08 -24.95 0.79
N THR A 599 22.17 -24.98 1.56
CA THR A 599 22.17 -24.70 3.00
C THR A 599 23.02 -23.49 3.36
N PHE A 600 22.67 -22.77 4.41
CA PHE A 600 23.43 -21.64 4.95
C PHE A 600 23.53 -21.71 6.48
N ASP A 601 24.69 -21.38 7.04
CA ASP A 601 24.82 -21.19 8.50
C ASP A 601 24.14 -19.88 8.96
N SER A 602 24.11 -18.87 8.10
CA SER A 602 23.42 -17.60 8.34
C SER A 602 23.04 -16.91 7.02
N LEU A 603 21.93 -16.18 7.02
CA LEU A 603 21.47 -15.35 5.91
C LEU A 603 21.78 -13.87 6.21
N LYS A 604 23.04 -13.47 5.99
CA LYS A 604 23.57 -12.11 6.23
C LYS A 604 24.06 -11.48 4.92
N GLY A 605 23.20 -11.49 3.91
CA GLY A 605 23.51 -10.85 2.64
C GLY A 605 24.68 -11.46 1.89
N SER A 606 25.52 -10.60 1.29
CA SER A 606 26.68 -10.97 0.49
C SER A 606 27.78 -11.72 1.27
N THR A 607 27.74 -11.69 2.61
CA THR A 607 28.66 -12.46 3.46
C THR A 607 28.24 -13.91 3.66
N SER A 608 27.00 -14.25 3.32
CA SER A 608 26.45 -15.59 3.44
C SER A 608 27.25 -16.58 2.60
N LYS A 609 27.39 -17.81 3.11
CA LYS A 609 28.08 -18.90 2.42
C LYS A 609 27.12 -20.05 2.22
N HIS A 610 26.83 -20.35 0.96
CA HIS A 610 26.00 -21.49 0.59
C HIS A 610 26.82 -22.78 0.64
N GLY A 611 26.14 -23.89 0.95
CA GLY A 611 26.64 -25.24 0.72
C GLY A 611 26.62 -25.61 -0.76
N SER A 612 26.82 -26.89 -1.07
CA SER A 612 26.64 -27.38 -2.44
C SER A 612 25.17 -27.21 -2.88
N VAL A 613 24.97 -26.78 -4.13
CA VAL A 613 23.64 -26.78 -4.75
C VAL A 613 23.23 -28.22 -5.03
N LEU A 614 22.07 -28.62 -4.52
CA LEU A 614 21.51 -29.95 -4.64
C LEU A 614 20.19 -29.89 -5.42
N TYR A 615 19.86 -30.99 -6.08
CA TYR A 615 18.61 -31.12 -6.85
C TYR A 615 17.53 -31.77 -5.99
N GLY A 616 16.30 -31.27 -6.14
CA GLY A 616 15.12 -31.76 -5.43
C GLY A 616 14.34 -30.64 -4.75
N SER A 617 13.12 -30.99 -4.34
CA SER A 617 12.29 -30.10 -3.53
C SER A 617 12.59 -30.30 -2.05
N VAL A 618 12.63 -29.20 -1.31
CA VAL A 618 12.67 -29.19 0.15
C VAL A 618 11.24 -29.03 0.65
N ALA A 619 10.99 -29.60 1.82
CA ALA A 619 9.78 -29.36 2.57
C ALA A 619 9.55 -27.85 2.80
N LYS A 620 8.45 -27.31 2.29
CA LYS A 620 8.12 -25.88 2.40
C LYS A 620 6.76 -25.66 3.04
N SER A 621 6.56 -24.45 3.56
CA SER A 621 5.24 -23.97 3.96
C SER A 621 4.28 -23.97 2.75
N GLY A 622 2.97 -23.94 3.01
CA GLY A 622 1.93 -24.16 1.99
C GLY A 622 2.09 -23.22 0.78
N VAL A 623 2.30 -23.81 -0.40
CA VAL A 623 2.33 -23.11 -1.69
C VAL A 623 0.91 -22.75 -2.08
N LEU A 624 0.72 -21.52 -2.56
CA LEU A 624 -0.54 -21.10 -3.11
C LEU A 624 -0.54 -21.35 -4.63
N ALA A 625 -1.35 -22.32 -5.07
CA ALA A 625 -1.59 -22.54 -6.49
C ALA A 625 -2.56 -21.47 -7.02
N ALA A 626 -2.20 -20.82 -8.12
CA ALA A 626 -2.92 -19.64 -8.63
C ALA A 626 -4.40 -19.91 -8.96
N ASP A 627 -4.77 -21.14 -9.31
CA ASP A 627 -6.15 -21.58 -9.58
C ASP A 627 -6.99 -21.83 -8.31
N GLY A 628 -6.33 -21.97 -7.15
CA GLY A 628 -6.96 -22.28 -5.86
C GLY A 628 -7.14 -21.08 -4.90
N VAL A 629 -6.55 -19.91 -5.20
CA VAL A 629 -6.61 -18.74 -4.30
C VAL A 629 -7.87 -17.93 -4.55
N GLN A 630 -8.77 -17.92 -3.57
CA GLN A 630 -9.99 -17.10 -3.57
C GLN A 630 -9.81 -15.88 -2.66
N GLY A 631 -10.36 -14.73 -3.06
CA GLY A 631 -10.34 -13.48 -2.27
C GLY A 631 -9.15 -12.54 -2.52
N ILE A 632 -8.13 -12.97 -3.27
CA ILE A 632 -7.00 -12.12 -3.68
C ILE A 632 -7.10 -11.78 -5.16
N ALA A 633 -7.48 -10.54 -5.47
CA ALA A 633 -7.55 -10.06 -6.85
C ALA A 633 -6.15 -9.98 -7.49
N ASN A 634 -6.04 -10.47 -8.73
CA ASN A 634 -4.80 -10.50 -9.51
C ASN A 634 -3.65 -11.27 -8.85
N PHE A 635 -3.92 -12.27 -8.01
CA PHE A 635 -2.87 -13.11 -7.42
C PHE A 635 -1.92 -13.67 -8.50
N ARG A 636 -0.60 -13.59 -8.26
CA ARG A 636 0.41 -14.17 -9.14
C ARG A 636 1.11 -15.36 -8.50
N SER A 637 1.74 -15.12 -7.36
CA SER A 637 2.58 -16.09 -6.67
C SER A 637 2.64 -15.76 -5.18
N GLY A 638 2.84 -16.77 -4.35
CA GLY A 638 2.93 -16.59 -2.90
C GLY A 638 3.02 -17.89 -2.12
N ALA A 639 3.31 -17.74 -0.85
CA ALA A 639 3.43 -18.83 0.11
C ALA A 639 2.77 -18.45 1.43
N THR A 640 2.42 -19.46 2.22
CA THR A 640 1.80 -19.26 3.53
C THR A 640 2.77 -19.47 4.68
N ILE A 641 2.45 -18.92 5.85
CA ILE A 641 3.14 -19.20 7.11
C ILE A 641 2.14 -19.21 8.27
N ALA A 642 2.42 -20.02 9.28
CA ALA A 642 1.68 -20.03 10.53
C ALA A 642 2.10 -18.87 11.45
N VAL A 643 1.09 -18.22 12.04
CA VAL A 643 1.25 -17.14 13.01
C VAL A 643 0.35 -17.35 14.22
N ASP A 644 0.76 -16.78 15.36
CA ASP A 644 -0.06 -16.79 16.57
C ASP A 644 -1.13 -15.69 16.54
N GLU A 645 -2.11 -15.81 17.43
CA GLU A 645 -3.21 -14.86 17.58
C GLU A 645 -2.72 -13.42 17.86
N ALA A 646 -1.63 -13.26 18.61
CA ALA A 646 -1.06 -11.95 18.92
C ALA A 646 -0.56 -11.24 17.65
N THR A 647 0.14 -11.96 16.77
CA THR A 647 0.57 -11.45 15.46
C THR A 647 -0.64 -11.08 14.60
N VAL A 648 -1.69 -11.92 14.56
CA VAL A 648 -2.92 -11.63 13.80
C VAL A 648 -3.60 -10.37 14.31
N LYS A 649 -3.71 -10.20 15.63
CA LYS A 649 -4.28 -9.00 16.23
C LYS A 649 -3.49 -7.75 15.82
N ALA A 650 -2.16 -7.80 15.89
CA ALA A 650 -1.30 -6.70 15.49
C ALA A 650 -1.46 -6.33 14.00
N LEU A 651 -1.51 -7.34 13.12
CA LEU A 651 -1.76 -7.14 11.69
C LEU A 651 -3.15 -6.55 11.41
N ASN A 652 -4.19 -7.01 12.12
CA ASN A 652 -5.54 -6.48 11.99
C ASN A 652 -5.63 -5.02 12.47
N THR A 653 -4.97 -4.67 13.57
CA THR A 653 -4.90 -3.28 14.04
C THR A 653 -4.24 -2.36 13.02
N ARG A 654 -3.13 -2.81 12.41
CA ARG A 654 -2.32 -1.95 11.55
C ARG A 654 -2.80 -1.88 10.10
N TYR A 655 -3.13 -3.03 9.52
CA TYR A 655 -3.42 -3.18 8.10
C TYR A 655 -4.84 -3.68 7.82
N GLY A 656 -5.60 -4.06 8.85
CA GLY A 656 -7.02 -4.35 8.73
C GLY A 656 -7.84 -3.06 8.69
N ARG A 657 -9.14 -3.20 8.39
CA ARG A 657 -10.09 -2.10 8.52
C ARG A 657 -10.59 -2.03 9.97
N SER A 658 -10.58 -0.83 10.55
CA SER A 658 -11.12 -0.57 11.88
C SER A 658 -12.54 -0.05 11.76
N GLU A 659 -13.47 -0.61 12.53
CA GLU A 659 -14.89 -0.28 12.46
C GLU A 659 -15.44 0.03 13.85
N ASN A 660 -16.37 0.98 13.94
CA ASN A 660 -17.05 1.33 15.17
C ASN A 660 -17.86 0.14 15.70
N THR A 661 -17.54 -0.28 16.92
CA THR A 661 -18.21 -1.38 17.61
C THR A 661 -19.29 -0.90 18.57
N GLY A 662 -19.33 0.39 18.86
CA GLY A 662 -20.36 1.00 19.70
C GLY A 662 -19.97 2.36 20.27
N THR A 663 -20.82 2.84 21.17
CA THR A 663 -20.64 4.08 21.90
C THR A 663 -20.58 3.79 23.40
N SER A 664 -19.90 4.64 24.16
CA SER A 664 -19.95 4.63 25.62
C SER A 664 -21.38 4.81 26.14
N ASN A 665 -21.64 4.28 27.34
CA ASN A 665 -22.89 4.54 28.04
C ASN A 665 -22.87 5.99 28.56
N LEU A 666 -23.85 6.77 28.12
CA LEU A 666 -24.03 8.13 28.61
C LEU A 666 -24.65 8.11 30.01
N THR A 667 -24.24 9.06 30.85
CA THR A 667 -24.77 9.18 32.21
C THR A 667 -26.17 9.78 32.18
N ASP A 668 -27.12 9.10 32.83
CA ASP A 668 -28.47 9.63 33.06
C ASP A 668 -28.41 10.96 33.83
N ILE A 669 -29.26 11.91 33.47
CA ILE A 669 -29.34 13.22 34.15
C ILE A 669 -30.58 13.28 35.02
N THR A 670 -30.51 14.01 36.15
CA THR A 670 -31.62 14.18 37.08
C THR A 670 -31.97 15.65 37.21
N VAL A 671 -33.23 15.98 36.96
CA VAL A 671 -33.76 17.35 37.07
C VAL A 671 -34.96 17.38 38.00
N LYS A 672 -35.20 18.55 38.59
CA LYS A 672 -36.38 18.74 39.44
C LYS A 672 -37.64 18.86 38.58
N LYS A 673 -38.76 18.40 39.12
CA LYS A 673 -40.08 18.73 38.57
C LYS A 673 -40.25 20.25 38.49
N GLY A 674 -40.66 20.72 37.32
CA GLY A 674 -40.78 22.14 36.99
C GLY A 674 -39.49 22.81 36.52
N ALA A 675 -38.39 22.05 36.33
CA ALA A 675 -37.18 22.55 35.68
C ALA A 675 -37.49 23.13 34.29
N SER A 676 -36.63 24.04 33.80
CA SER A 676 -36.71 24.54 32.44
C SER A 676 -36.03 23.59 31.45
N ILE A 677 -36.40 23.69 30.17
CA ILE A 677 -35.73 22.91 29.12
C ILE A 677 -34.25 23.30 28.97
N ASP A 678 -33.91 24.54 29.28
CA ASP A 678 -32.52 25.02 29.26
C ASP A 678 -31.70 24.37 30.38
N GLU A 679 -32.29 24.18 31.57
CA GLU A 679 -31.66 23.46 32.69
C GLU A 679 -31.43 21.98 32.36
N VAL A 680 -32.32 21.36 31.60
CA VAL A 680 -32.15 20.00 31.08
C VAL A 680 -31.03 19.97 30.05
N THR A 681 -31.10 20.84 29.05
CA THR A 681 -30.15 20.86 27.92
C THR A 681 -28.73 21.18 28.38
N ALA A 682 -28.56 22.06 29.38
CA ALA A 682 -27.26 22.39 29.96
C ALA A 682 -26.57 21.21 30.66
N GLN A 683 -27.32 20.19 31.09
CA GLN A 683 -26.79 18.99 31.74
C GLN A 683 -26.57 17.82 30.77
N LEU A 684 -27.15 17.87 29.57
CA LEU A 684 -27.00 16.80 28.60
C LEU A 684 -25.53 16.69 28.11
N PRO A 685 -25.02 15.47 27.90
CA PRO A 685 -23.67 15.27 27.37
C PRO A 685 -23.47 16.01 26.05
N LYS A 686 -22.29 16.61 25.89
CA LYS A 686 -21.90 17.32 24.66
C LYS A 686 -21.20 16.40 23.66
N ASN A 687 -20.57 15.33 24.13
CA ASN A 687 -19.83 14.37 23.33
C ASN A 687 -20.23 12.94 23.71
N VAL A 688 -19.88 11.98 22.86
CA VAL A 688 -19.95 10.55 23.12
C VAL A 688 -18.64 9.88 22.72
N ASP A 689 -18.11 9.04 23.61
CA ASP A 689 -16.93 8.23 23.28
C ASP A 689 -17.33 7.04 22.40
N LEU A 690 -16.47 6.70 21.44
CA LEU A 690 -16.62 5.63 20.47
C LEU A 690 -15.59 4.54 20.74
N THR A 691 -15.97 3.28 20.53
CA THR A 691 -15.05 2.13 20.58
C THR A 691 -14.92 1.48 19.20
N TYR A 692 -13.75 0.96 18.88
CA TYR A 692 -13.46 0.39 17.56
C TYR A 692 -12.95 -1.05 17.63
N SER A 693 -13.05 -1.78 16.52
CA SER A 693 -12.71 -3.21 16.40
C SER A 693 -11.22 -3.51 16.62
N ASP A 694 -10.35 -2.53 16.37
CA ASP A 694 -8.91 -2.61 16.66
C ASP A 694 -8.56 -2.36 18.14
N GLY A 695 -9.55 -1.93 18.95
CA GLY A 695 -9.40 -1.58 20.36
C GLY A 695 -9.12 -0.10 20.62
N SER A 696 -9.05 0.73 19.58
CA SER A 696 -8.92 2.19 19.73
C SER A 696 -10.23 2.81 20.21
N THR A 697 -10.14 4.07 20.64
CA THR A 697 -11.29 4.88 21.05
C THR A 697 -11.24 6.24 20.37
N GLY A 698 -12.42 6.80 20.11
CA GLY A 698 -12.59 8.17 19.61
C GLY A 698 -13.65 8.90 20.43
N SER A 699 -13.90 10.17 20.10
CA SER A 699 -15.01 10.94 20.68
C SER A 699 -15.61 11.81 19.59
N LEU A 700 -16.93 11.83 19.49
CA LEU A 700 -17.65 12.74 18.60
C LEU A 700 -18.63 13.63 19.37
N PRO A 701 -18.85 14.87 18.90
CA PRO A 701 -19.84 15.77 19.49
C PRO A 701 -21.26 15.30 19.22
N ILE A 702 -22.19 15.76 20.05
CA ILE A 702 -23.63 15.58 19.90
C ILE A 702 -24.20 16.93 19.43
N SER A 703 -24.69 16.99 18.20
CA SER A 703 -25.13 18.24 17.56
C SER A 703 -26.46 18.75 18.13
N SER A 704 -27.31 17.85 18.59
CA SER A 704 -28.66 18.19 19.07
C SER A 704 -29.24 17.08 19.94
N TRP A 705 -30.15 17.47 20.82
CA TRP A 705 -30.95 16.58 21.66
C TRP A 705 -32.43 16.82 21.39
N ASN A 706 -33.19 15.75 21.10
CA ASN A 706 -34.64 15.83 20.95
C ASN A 706 -35.32 15.74 22.32
N THR A 707 -35.75 16.89 22.84
CA THR A 707 -36.39 17.03 24.15
C THR A 707 -37.92 17.16 24.10
N GLU A 708 -38.55 17.04 22.92
CA GLU A 708 -40.00 17.25 22.75
C GLU A 708 -40.87 16.28 23.56
N GLY A 709 -40.33 15.10 23.90
CA GLY A 709 -41.04 14.05 24.65
C GLY A 709 -41.00 14.18 26.17
N ILE A 710 -40.33 15.18 26.73
CA ILE A 710 -40.14 15.32 28.19
C ILE A 710 -41.32 16.10 28.80
N ASP A 711 -42.02 15.50 29.77
CA ASP A 711 -43.01 16.20 30.59
C ASP A 711 -42.40 16.59 31.95
N LEU A 712 -41.78 17.77 32.00
CA LEU A 712 -41.12 18.30 33.20
C LEU A 712 -42.09 18.58 34.37
N THR A 713 -43.41 18.47 34.14
CA THR A 713 -44.42 18.63 35.20
C THR A 713 -44.74 17.30 35.91
N LYS A 714 -44.26 16.17 35.40
CA LYS A 714 -44.53 14.84 35.95
C LYS A 714 -43.23 14.13 36.31
N VAL A 715 -43.18 13.62 37.54
CA VAL A 715 -42.11 12.71 37.98
C VAL A 715 -42.10 11.47 37.09
N GLY A 716 -40.92 11.08 36.63
CA GLY A 716 -40.74 9.95 35.74
C GLY A 716 -39.40 9.97 35.02
N ASP A 717 -39.12 8.87 34.32
CA ASP A 717 -37.93 8.69 33.50
C ASP A 717 -38.32 8.93 32.04
N TYR A 718 -37.65 9.88 31.39
CA TYR A 718 -37.88 10.25 29.99
C TYR A 718 -36.63 9.94 29.18
N THR A 719 -36.74 9.12 28.14
CA THR A 719 -35.63 8.89 27.20
C THR A 719 -35.55 10.05 26.21
N VAL A 720 -34.36 10.65 26.12
CA VAL A 720 -34.04 11.72 25.18
C VAL A 720 -33.02 11.18 24.20
N THR A 721 -33.25 11.41 22.91
CA THR A 721 -32.35 10.95 21.84
C THR A 721 -31.48 12.10 21.36
N GLY A 722 -30.17 11.88 21.32
CA GLY A 722 -29.18 12.82 20.78
C GLY A 722 -28.72 12.40 19.38
N THR A 723 -28.40 13.38 18.53
CA THR A 723 -27.81 13.15 17.21
C THR A 723 -26.30 13.37 17.28
N VAL A 724 -25.51 12.36 16.97
CA VAL A 724 -24.05 12.44 16.92
C VAL A 724 -23.62 13.21 15.67
N LYS A 725 -22.74 14.19 15.82
CA LYS A 725 -22.19 15.02 14.74
C LYS A 725 -21.08 14.25 14.05
N GLN A 726 -21.42 13.65 12.91
CA GLN A 726 -20.45 13.13 11.95
C GLN A 726 -20.35 14.13 10.78
N THR A 727 -19.30 14.95 10.77
CA THR A 727 -19.05 15.89 9.69
C THR A 727 -18.57 15.14 8.46
N GLU A 728 -19.35 15.18 7.38
CA GLU A 728 -18.96 14.70 6.05
C GLU A 728 -18.67 15.93 5.18
N TYR A 729 -17.43 16.07 4.74
CA TYR A 729 -17.04 17.15 3.84
C TYR A 729 -17.40 16.80 2.40
N GLN A 730 -17.72 17.81 1.61
CA GLN A 730 -18.01 17.63 0.18
C GLN A 730 -16.77 17.13 -0.58
N ILE A 731 -17.01 16.45 -1.70
CA ILE A 731 -15.99 15.77 -2.50
C ILE A 731 -16.22 16.13 -3.99
N PRO A 732 -15.23 16.72 -4.69
CA PRO A 732 -14.03 17.35 -4.11
C PRO A 732 -14.40 18.54 -3.21
N PHE A 733 -13.49 18.90 -2.30
CA PHE A 733 -13.69 20.04 -1.38
C PHE A 733 -13.48 21.38 -2.09
N ALA A 734 -12.42 21.47 -2.90
CA ALA A 734 -12.19 22.55 -3.83
C ALA A 734 -11.53 21.99 -5.10
N GLU A 735 -12.07 22.33 -6.27
CA GLU A 735 -11.55 21.84 -7.55
C GLU A 735 -10.23 22.53 -7.93
N ASP A 736 -9.34 21.86 -8.69
CA ASP A 736 -8.08 22.43 -9.21
C ASP A 736 -7.25 23.20 -8.13
N ARG A 737 -7.29 22.72 -6.89
CA ARG A 737 -6.49 23.21 -5.75
C ARG A 737 -5.57 22.09 -5.28
N ALA A 738 -4.30 22.24 -5.59
CA ALA A 738 -3.24 21.35 -5.15
C ALA A 738 -2.55 21.87 -3.88
N ASP A 739 -1.76 20.99 -3.26
CA ASP A 739 -0.92 21.32 -2.09
C ASP A 739 -1.67 22.13 -1.02
N PRO A 740 -2.87 21.68 -0.57
CA PRO A 740 -3.77 22.51 0.21
C PRO A 740 -3.35 22.62 1.68
N SER A 741 -3.49 23.83 2.22
CA SER A 741 -3.34 24.15 3.63
C SER A 741 -4.65 24.70 4.19
N VAL A 742 -5.08 24.17 5.34
CA VAL A 742 -6.17 24.74 6.14
C VAL A 742 -5.67 24.98 7.55
N TYR A 743 -5.94 26.15 8.10
CA TYR A 743 -5.48 26.54 9.43
C TYR A 743 -6.62 27.10 10.27
N LYS A 744 -6.80 26.58 11.47
CA LYS A 744 -7.73 27.10 12.47
C LYS A 744 -7.03 28.21 13.25
N TRP A 745 -7.59 29.41 13.20
CA TRP A 745 -6.96 30.62 13.71
C TRP A 745 -7.87 31.33 14.71
N GLN A 746 -7.28 31.80 15.82
CA GLN A 746 -7.96 32.66 16.78
C GLN A 746 -7.63 34.11 16.48
N TRP A 747 -8.55 34.80 15.82
CA TRP A 747 -8.35 36.18 15.38
C TRP A 747 -8.81 37.18 16.42
N THR A 748 -7.86 37.74 17.17
CA THR A 748 -8.11 38.89 18.04
C THR A 748 -7.94 40.18 17.26
N HIS A 749 -9.01 40.98 17.17
CA HIS A 749 -9.01 42.26 16.47
C HIS A 749 -10.02 43.23 17.10
N GLU A 750 -9.94 44.50 16.72
CA GLU A 750 -10.91 45.53 17.10
C GLU A 750 -12.11 45.52 16.15
N ALA A 751 -13.30 45.25 16.68
CA ALA A 751 -14.58 45.36 15.97
C ALA A 751 -15.52 46.31 16.74
N ASP A 752 -16.02 47.35 16.08
CA ASP A 752 -16.88 48.40 16.67
C ASP A 752 -16.27 49.05 17.94
N GLY A 753 -14.94 49.20 18.00
CA GLY A 753 -14.21 49.78 19.13
C GLY A 753 -14.15 48.90 20.37
N LYS A 754 -14.27 47.58 20.18
CA LYS A 754 -14.02 46.56 21.19
C LYS A 754 -13.14 45.46 20.61
N GLU A 755 -12.19 45.03 21.41
CA GLU A 755 -11.48 43.78 21.21
C GLU A 755 -12.47 42.60 21.16
N VAL A 756 -12.41 41.84 20.07
CA VAL A 756 -13.13 40.60 19.87
C VAL A 756 -12.15 39.52 19.41
N THR A 757 -12.33 38.30 19.93
CA THR A 757 -11.61 37.12 19.45
C THR A 757 -12.61 36.18 18.78
N GLU A 758 -12.38 35.88 17.50
CA GLU A 758 -13.20 34.98 16.72
C GLU A 758 -12.38 33.79 16.22
N THR A 759 -12.98 32.60 16.20
CA THR A 759 -12.37 31.45 15.49
C THR A 759 -12.67 31.58 14.01
N LYS A 760 -11.62 31.59 13.18
CA LYS A 760 -11.70 31.56 11.73
C LYS A 760 -10.94 30.34 11.20
N PHE A 761 -11.32 29.90 10.01
CA PHE A 761 -10.60 28.92 9.22
C PHE A 761 -10.05 29.60 7.99
N LEU A 762 -8.76 29.38 7.74
CA LEU A 762 -8.04 29.93 6.61
C LEU A 762 -7.72 28.79 5.65
N MET A 763 -7.85 29.03 4.35
CA MET A 763 -7.43 28.09 3.30
C MET A 763 -6.50 28.78 2.34
N ILE A 764 -5.41 28.12 1.99
CA ILE A 764 -4.48 28.53 0.95
C ILE A 764 -3.99 27.29 0.20
N ALA A 765 -3.73 27.40 -1.09
CA ALA A 765 -3.37 26.24 -1.91
C ALA A 765 -2.59 26.66 -3.17
N SER A 766 -1.88 25.72 -3.78
CA SER A 766 -1.41 25.85 -5.16
C SER A 766 -2.62 25.87 -6.10
N ASN A 767 -2.68 26.85 -6.98
CA ASN A 767 -3.68 26.89 -8.04
C ASN A 767 -3.26 25.99 -9.21
N ASP A 768 -4.04 24.94 -9.51
CA ASP A 768 -3.70 23.85 -10.44
C ASP A 768 -4.72 23.70 -11.57
N ILE A 769 -5.16 24.83 -12.13
CA ILE A 769 -6.17 24.87 -13.20
C ILE A 769 -5.76 23.98 -14.35
N GLN A 770 -6.62 23.02 -14.69
CA GLN A 770 -6.42 22.09 -15.81
C GLN A 770 -5.04 21.39 -15.79
N GLY A 771 -4.44 21.25 -14.59
CA GLY A 771 -3.13 20.62 -14.40
C GLY A 771 -1.93 21.53 -14.67
N ASP A 772 -2.12 22.84 -14.86
CA ASP A 772 -1.03 23.82 -15.00
C ASP A 772 -0.77 24.59 -13.69
N VAL A 773 -0.18 23.90 -12.72
CA VAL A 773 0.24 24.51 -11.44
C VAL A 773 1.34 25.58 -11.57
N THR A 774 2.07 25.60 -12.70
CA THR A 774 3.22 26.50 -12.88
C THR A 774 2.76 27.85 -13.39
N TRP A 775 2.19 27.85 -14.60
CA TRP A 775 1.89 29.05 -15.38
C TRP A 775 0.42 29.42 -15.33
N GLN A 776 -0.44 28.52 -14.83
CA GLN A 776 -1.85 28.75 -14.57
C GLN A 776 -2.54 29.41 -15.76
N HIS A 777 -2.21 28.93 -16.98
CA HIS A 777 -2.70 29.47 -18.25
C HIS A 777 -2.52 30.99 -18.43
N GLY A 778 -1.42 31.53 -17.90
CA GLY A 778 -1.04 32.94 -18.04
C GLY A 778 -1.56 33.86 -16.94
N SER A 779 -2.22 33.34 -15.91
CA SER A 779 -2.65 34.12 -14.74
C SER A 779 -2.12 33.57 -13.40
N PRO A 780 -0.79 33.41 -13.20
CA PRO A 780 -0.27 32.93 -11.92
C PRO A 780 -0.67 33.83 -10.74
N HIS A 781 -1.31 33.23 -9.74
CA HIS A 781 -1.70 33.89 -8.49
C HIS A 781 -1.79 32.92 -7.31
N MET A 782 -1.89 33.48 -6.11
CA MET A 782 -1.99 32.75 -4.84
C MET A 782 -3.40 32.92 -4.24
N PRO A 783 -4.26 31.90 -4.33
CA PRO A 783 -5.63 31.96 -3.81
C PRO A 783 -5.68 31.77 -2.29
N PHE A 784 -6.46 32.60 -1.61
CA PHE A 784 -6.70 32.53 -0.16
C PHE A 784 -8.19 32.66 0.16
N ARG A 785 -8.68 31.91 1.16
CA ARG A 785 -10.06 31.99 1.67
C ARG A 785 -10.05 32.09 3.19
N MET A 786 -11.07 32.76 3.74
CA MET A 786 -11.34 32.81 5.17
C MET A 786 -12.84 32.59 5.41
N ALA A 787 -13.18 31.77 6.41
CA ALA A 787 -14.57 31.49 6.78
C ALA A 787 -14.69 31.15 8.28
N ASP A 788 -15.92 31.16 8.81
CA ASP A 788 -16.20 30.77 10.21
C ASP A 788 -16.19 29.25 10.43
N THR A 789 -16.27 28.47 9.36
CA THR A 789 -16.28 27.00 9.37
C THR A 789 -15.48 26.45 8.20
N ILE A 790 -14.95 25.24 8.34
CA ILE A 790 -14.27 24.53 7.26
C ILE A 790 -15.21 24.33 6.07
N SER A 791 -16.46 23.92 6.32
CA SER A 791 -17.45 23.77 5.23
C SER A 791 -17.71 25.08 4.48
N GLY A 792 -17.55 26.23 5.12
CA GLY A 792 -17.66 27.55 4.48
C GLY A 792 -16.56 27.82 3.44
N LEU A 793 -15.36 27.24 3.64
CA LEU A 793 -14.23 27.37 2.73
C LEU A 793 -14.42 26.64 1.41
N ALA A 794 -15.21 25.58 1.39
CA ALA A 794 -15.35 24.68 0.25
C ALA A 794 -16.10 25.33 -0.94
N ASP A 795 -15.96 24.75 -2.14
CA ASP A 795 -16.69 25.22 -3.33
C ASP A 795 -18.22 25.03 -3.18
N GLU A 796 -19.03 25.60 -4.08
CA GLU A 796 -20.49 25.36 -4.09
C GLU A 796 -20.85 24.41 -5.25
N PRO A 797 -21.20 23.13 -4.98
CA PRO A 797 -21.55 22.18 -6.02
C PRO A 797 -22.71 22.67 -6.88
N GLY A 798 -22.54 22.61 -8.21
CA GLY A 798 -23.60 22.96 -9.17
C GLY A 798 -23.83 24.47 -9.38
N ASN A 799 -23.03 25.35 -8.76
CA ASN A 799 -23.06 26.78 -9.02
C ASN A 799 -21.89 27.19 -9.94
N PRO A 800 -22.08 27.34 -11.26
CA PRO A 800 -20.99 27.64 -12.20
C PRO A 800 -20.32 29.01 -11.97
N ASN A 801 -20.93 29.91 -11.20
CA ASN A 801 -20.30 31.18 -10.80
C ASN A 801 -19.43 31.06 -9.55
N ALA A 802 -19.56 29.95 -8.81
CA ALA A 802 -18.73 29.58 -7.66
C ALA A 802 -17.67 28.52 -8.01
N LEU A 803 -17.65 28.06 -9.27
CA LEU A 803 -16.58 27.24 -9.83
C LEU A 803 -15.47 28.14 -10.39
N ILE A 804 -14.30 27.54 -10.59
CA ILE A 804 -13.12 28.23 -11.11
C ILE A 804 -13.41 28.80 -12.50
N GLN A 805 -13.22 30.11 -12.63
CA GLN A 805 -13.33 30.81 -13.91
C GLN A 805 -12.22 30.37 -14.86
N SER A 806 -12.38 30.61 -16.16
CA SER A 806 -11.37 30.22 -17.16
C SER A 806 -9.99 30.88 -16.98
N ASN A 807 -9.91 31.96 -16.21
CA ASN A 807 -8.68 32.65 -15.83
C ASN A 807 -8.13 32.18 -14.47
N GLY A 808 -8.79 31.22 -13.83
CA GLY A 808 -8.33 30.58 -12.61
C GLY A 808 -8.90 31.10 -11.29
N TYR A 809 -9.69 32.15 -11.34
CA TYR A 809 -10.21 32.79 -10.13
C TYR A 809 -11.49 32.11 -9.65
N ASN A 810 -11.60 31.91 -8.33
CA ASN A 810 -12.84 31.58 -7.66
C ASN A 810 -13.40 32.83 -6.95
N ASN A 811 -14.72 32.98 -6.89
CA ASN A 811 -15.36 34.13 -6.25
C ASN A 811 -15.26 34.13 -4.70
N LYS A 812 -14.92 32.98 -4.10
CA LYS A 812 -14.62 32.85 -2.66
C LYS A 812 -13.18 33.22 -2.31
N GLU A 813 -12.34 33.49 -3.30
CA GLU A 813 -10.91 33.69 -3.09
C GLU A 813 -10.50 35.15 -3.23
N VAL A 814 -9.54 35.53 -2.39
CA VAL A 814 -8.70 36.70 -2.61
C VAL A 814 -7.35 36.25 -3.14
N SER A 815 -6.75 37.05 -4.02
CA SER A 815 -5.41 36.81 -4.54
C SER A 815 -4.40 37.57 -3.69
N LEU A 816 -3.68 36.89 -2.80
CA LEU A 816 -2.67 37.53 -1.94
C LEU A 816 -1.45 38.00 -2.72
N LEU A 817 -1.04 37.21 -3.72
CA LEU A 817 0.07 37.53 -4.63
C LEU A 817 -0.31 37.18 -6.06
N LYS A 818 0.32 37.86 -7.01
CA LYS A 818 0.19 37.61 -8.45
C LYS A 818 1.51 37.79 -9.17
N ALA A 819 1.60 37.23 -10.39
CA ALA A 819 2.76 37.40 -11.24
C ALA A 819 3.14 38.89 -11.40
N GLY A 820 4.41 39.20 -11.13
CA GLY A 820 4.99 40.55 -11.17
C GLY A 820 5.22 41.19 -9.80
N ASP A 821 4.61 40.66 -8.73
CA ASP A 821 4.87 41.11 -7.37
C ASP A 821 6.33 40.85 -6.99
N LYS A 822 6.89 41.67 -6.10
CA LYS A 822 8.33 41.65 -5.79
C LYS A 822 8.62 41.08 -4.41
N ASP A 823 9.71 40.33 -4.33
CA ASP A 823 10.29 39.92 -3.06
C ASP A 823 11.08 41.06 -2.37
N SER A 824 11.57 40.79 -1.16
CA SER A 824 12.38 41.70 -0.35
C SER A 824 13.72 42.10 -1.00
N GLU A 825 14.20 41.35 -1.99
CA GLU A 825 15.38 41.66 -2.79
C GLU A 825 15.04 42.48 -4.05
N GLY A 826 13.75 42.71 -4.32
CA GLY A 826 13.24 43.45 -5.48
C GLY A 826 13.08 42.61 -6.75
N ASN A 827 13.23 41.28 -6.69
CA ASN A 827 13.02 40.38 -7.81
C ASN A 827 11.53 40.13 -8.03
N ALA A 828 11.09 40.13 -9.29
CA ALA A 828 9.71 39.84 -9.63
C ALA A 828 9.44 38.32 -9.57
N ILE A 829 8.43 37.92 -8.80
CA ILE A 829 7.88 36.57 -8.74
C ILE A 829 6.95 36.42 -9.94
N MET A 830 7.22 35.46 -10.82
CA MET A 830 6.56 35.39 -12.13
C MET A 830 5.55 34.25 -12.24
N HIS A 831 5.71 33.20 -11.44
CA HIS A 831 4.96 31.95 -11.54
C HIS A 831 5.19 31.10 -10.29
N SER A 832 4.60 29.90 -10.26
CA SER A 832 4.85 28.87 -9.23
C SER A 832 4.72 29.38 -7.80
N PHE A 833 3.56 29.93 -7.43
CA PHE A 833 3.19 30.15 -6.02
C PHE A 833 2.83 28.80 -5.37
N TRP A 834 3.81 27.90 -5.27
CA TRP A 834 3.59 26.51 -4.92
C TRP A 834 3.59 26.27 -3.42
N ALA A 835 2.71 25.35 -3.01
CA ALA A 835 2.64 24.77 -1.68
C ALA A 835 2.66 25.80 -0.55
N PRO A 836 1.75 26.80 -0.58
CA PRO A 836 1.64 27.72 0.53
C PRO A 836 1.13 27.01 1.79
N GLU A 837 1.83 27.19 2.91
CA GLU A 837 1.42 26.70 4.22
C GLU A 837 1.27 27.86 5.21
N ILE A 838 0.20 27.81 6.02
CA ILE A 838 -0.07 28.80 7.07
C ILE A 838 0.45 28.27 8.41
N HIS A 839 1.24 29.09 9.09
CA HIS A 839 1.84 28.82 10.40
C HIS A 839 1.77 30.05 11.30
N GLU A 840 1.95 29.85 12.61
CA GLU A 840 2.25 30.94 13.55
C GLU A 840 3.74 30.89 13.92
N ILE A 841 4.50 31.95 13.57
CA ILE A 841 5.93 32.06 13.85
C ILE A 841 6.19 33.38 14.56
N ASP A 842 6.73 33.30 15.79
CA ASP A 842 6.98 34.46 16.67
C ASP A 842 5.71 35.32 16.87
N GLY A 843 4.57 34.65 17.10
CA GLY A 843 3.28 35.30 17.37
C GLY A 843 2.65 36.02 16.18
N ARG A 844 3.10 35.71 14.95
CA ARG A 844 2.57 36.30 13.72
C ARG A 844 2.14 35.22 12.74
N LEU A 845 0.96 35.38 12.16
CA LEU A 845 0.49 34.53 11.07
C LEU A 845 1.48 34.65 9.88
N THR A 846 2.00 33.51 9.44
CA THR A 846 3.10 33.41 8.49
C THR A 846 2.72 32.44 7.38
N ILE A 847 2.92 32.84 6.13
CA ILE A 847 2.77 31.95 4.96
C ILE A 847 4.17 31.57 4.48
N LEU A 848 4.44 30.28 4.42
CA LEU A 848 5.64 29.67 3.81
C LEU A 848 5.24 29.14 2.43
N PHE A 849 6.01 29.42 1.38
CA PHE A 849 5.70 28.91 0.04
C PHE A 849 6.94 28.90 -0.86
N MET A 850 6.85 28.28 -2.04
CA MET A 850 7.84 28.46 -3.09
C MET A 850 7.46 29.65 -3.97
N ALA A 851 8.40 30.56 -4.25
CA ALA A 851 8.26 31.60 -5.26
C ALA A 851 9.06 31.24 -6.52
N GLY A 852 8.42 31.26 -7.69
CA GLY A 852 9.06 31.04 -8.99
C GLY A 852 9.51 32.33 -9.69
N TYR A 853 10.71 32.30 -10.28
CA TYR A 853 11.36 33.47 -10.88
C TYR A 853 11.79 33.25 -12.32
N GLY A 854 11.65 34.30 -13.14
CA GLY A 854 12.05 34.28 -14.54
C GLY A 854 11.13 33.42 -15.40
N ASN A 855 11.72 32.64 -16.33
CA ASN A 855 10.99 31.80 -17.29
C ASN A 855 11.10 30.30 -16.99
N THR A 856 11.56 29.91 -15.79
CA THR A 856 11.73 28.50 -15.42
C THR A 856 11.38 28.23 -13.97
N TRP A 857 10.59 27.19 -13.73
CA TRP A 857 10.19 26.72 -12.40
C TRP A 857 11.37 26.25 -11.55
N SER A 858 12.46 25.75 -12.17
CA SER A 858 13.67 25.31 -11.45
C SER A 858 14.44 26.42 -10.73
N ASN A 859 14.05 27.69 -10.90
CA ASN A 859 14.54 28.83 -10.11
C ASN A 859 13.78 29.05 -8.79
N GLY A 860 12.88 28.14 -8.43
CA GLY A 860 12.05 28.24 -7.23
C GLY A 860 12.84 28.36 -5.92
N LYS A 861 12.40 29.26 -5.04
CA LYS A 861 12.98 29.47 -3.71
C LYS A 861 11.90 29.39 -2.64
N SER A 862 12.24 28.84 -1.48
CA SER A 862 11.39 28.92 -0.30
C SER A 862 11.44 30.35 0.23
N VAL A 863 10.27 30.94 0.42
CA VAL A 863 10.08 32.29 0.91
C VAL A 863 9.05 32.26 2.05
N TYR A 864 9.05 33.30 2.87
CA TYR A 864 7.99 33.55 3.85
C TYR A 864 7.43 34.97 3.72
N MET A 865 6.19 35.16 4.15
CA MET A 865 5.58 36.47 4.39
C MET A 865 4.76 36.42 5.67
N GLN A 866 4.69 37.53 6.41
CA GLN A 866 3.99 37.61 7.68
C GLN A 866 2.88 38.65 7.62
N LEU A 867 1.78 38.35 8.31
CA LEU A 867 0.71 39.29 8.53
C LEU A 867 1.23 40.43 9.40
N LYS A 868 0.90 41.67 9.02
CA LYS A 868 1.21 42.86 9.81
C LYS A 868 0.25 42.92 10.99
N GLN A 869 0.75 43.52 12.06
CA GLN A 869 -0.03 43.85 13.24
C GLN A 869 -0.25 45.36 13.33
N ASP A 870 -1.32 45.76 14.01
CA ASP A 870 -1.53 47.15 14.39
C ASP A 870 -0.56 47.60 15.50
N ALA A 871 -0.76 48.82 16.03
CA ALA A 871 0.10 49.38 17.06
C ALA A 871 -0.03 48.68 18.43
N ASP A 872 -1.14 48.00 18.66
CA ASP A 872 -1.45 47.28 19.91
C ASP A 872 -1.04 45.80 19.81
N GLY A 873 -0.58 45.36 18.63
CA GLY A 873 -0.10 44.00 18.38
C GLY A 873 -1.18 43.05 17.88
N HIS A 874 -2.35 43.55 17.49
CA HIS A 874 -3.41 42.72 16.90
C HIS A 874 -3.15 42.48 15.42
N ASP A 875 -3.38 41.24 14.99
CA ASP A 875 -3.26 40.86 13.58
C ASP A 875 -4.31 41.58 12.74
N LEU A 876 -3.87 42.18 11.63
CA LEU A 876 -4.76 42.82 10.66
C LEU A 876 -5.58 41.78 9.87
N ASP A 877 -6.56 42.22 9.08
CA ASP A 877 -7.36 41.31 8.24
C ASP A 877 -6.46 40.58 7.22
N PRO A 878 -6.35 39.24 7.27
CA PRO A 878 -5.48 38.48 6.38
C PRO A 878 -6.00 38.42 4.95
N THR A 879 -7.26 38.78 4.70
CA THR A 879 -7.83 38.79 3.34
C THR A 879 -7.44 40.03 2.52
N ASP A 880 -6.83 41.04 3.16
CA ASP A 880 -6.28 42.20 2.47
C ASP A 880 -4.79 41.96 2.13
N PRO A 881 -4.42 41.88 0.83
CA PRO A 881 -3.02 41.69 0.43
C PRO A 881 -2.07 42.76 0.96
N ASP A 882 -2.53 44.00 1.18
CA ASP A 882 -1.71 45.10 1.67
C ASP A 882 -1.34 44.92 3.16
N ASN A 883 -2.05 44.05 3.89
CA ASN A 883 -1.75 43.73 5.28
C ASN A 883 -0.61 42.72 5.45
N TRP A 884 -0.05 42.19 4.37
CA TRP A 884 1.09 41.27 4.46
C TRP A 884 2.43 41.95 4.20
N THR A 885 3.51 41.43 4.80
CA THR A 885 4.87 41.83 4.43
C THR A 885 5.22 41.30 3.04
N VAL A 886 6.20 41.93 2.38
CA VAL A 886 6.71 41.41 1.10
C VAL A 886 7.33 40.01 1.31
N PRO A 887 7.19 39.09 0.33
CA PRO A 887 7.84 37.79 0.39
C PRO A 887 9.36 37.93 0.57
N THR A 888 9.92 37.17 1.51
CA THR A 888 11.33 37.23 1.87
C THR A 888 11.96 35.84 1.70
N PRO A 889 13.06 35.68 0.93
CA PRO A 889 13.74 34.39 0.80
C PRO A 889 14.29 33.88 2.12
N ILE A 890 14.35 32.55 2.24
CA ILE A 890 14.95 31.86 3.39
C ILE A 890 16.39 31.46 3.05
N TYR A 891 17.32 31.80 3.93
CA TYR A 891 18.75 31.71 3.73
C TYR A 891 19.41 30.67 4.63
N ARG A 892 20.45 30.05 4.10
CA ARG A 892 21.39 29.25 4.91
C ARG A 892 22.34 30.14 5.70
N ASN A 893 22.72 31.26 5.10
CA ASN A 893 23.52 32.35 5.68
C ASN A 893 23.45 33.55 4.73
N ASP A 894 23.94 34.71 5.18
CA ASP A 894 23.96 35.96 4.38
C ASP A 894 24.57 35.78 2.97
N ALA A 895 25.45 34.81 2.76
CA ALA A 895 26.11 34.56 1.49
C ALA A 895 25.39 33.54 0.58
N SER A 896 24.42 32.76 1.08
CA SER A 896 23.82 31.65 0.32
C SER A 896 22.36 31.31 0.69
N LEU A 897 21.57 30.92 -0.32
CA LEU A 897 20.26 30.27 -0.13
C LEU A 897 20.45 28.84 0.41
N LEU A 898 19.35 28.17 0.76
CA LEU A 898 19.35 26.79 1.29
C LEU A 898 20.13 25.80 0.40
N ASN A 899 19.98 25.95 -0.92
CA ASN A 899 20.62 25.17 -1.98
C ASN A 899 22.08 25.59 -2.32
N GLY A 900 22.63 26.63 -1.68
CA GLY A 900 24.00 27.11 -1.89
C GLY A 900 24.22 28.12 -3.03
N ASN A 901 23.24 28.45 -3.89
CA ASN A 901 23.44 29.37 -5.01
C ASN A 901 22.42 30.52 -5.01
N LYS A 902 22.88 31.78 -4.91
CA LYS A 902 22.02 32.98 -5.03
C LYS A 902 21.66 33.33 -6.48
N GLN A 903 22.44 32.87 -7.46
CA GLN A 903 22.27 33.25 -8.87
C GLN A 903 21.16 32.43 -9.53
N LEU A 904 20.19 33.11 -10.15
CA LEU A 904 19.12 32.47 -10.93
C LEU A 904 19.67 31.81 -12.20
N ALA A 905 19.15 30.64 -12.57
CA ALA A 905 19.47 29.99 -13.83
C ALA A 905 18.84 30.75 -15.00
N ALA A 906 19.60 30.91 -16.08
CA ALA A 906 19.09 31.50 -17.33
C ALA A 906 18.29 30.50 -18.19
N THR A 907 18.36 29.19 -17.87
CA THR A 907 17.67 28.10 -18.58
C THR A 907 17.15 27.06 -17.60
N ALA A 908 16.10 26.31 -17.98
CA ALA A 908 15.49 25.30 -17.11
C ALA A 908 16.43 24.17 -16.67
N SER A 909 17.45 23.88 -17.48
CA SER A 909 18.49 22.89 -17.24
C SER A 909 19.72 23.43 -16.48
N GLY A 910 19.69 24.68 -16.01
CA GLY A 910 20.87 25.43 -15.53
C GLY A 910 21.45 25.05 -14.17
N GLY A 911 20.98 23.98 -13.52
CA GLY A 911 21.65 23.39 -12.35
C GLY A 911 21.63 24.21 -11.05
N VAL A 912 20.69 25.16 -10.90
CA VAL A 912 20.39 25.77 -9.59
C VAL A 912 19.48 24.81 -8.84
N GLY A 913 19.85 24.38 -7.63
CA GLY A 913 18.99 23.52 -6.83
C GLY A 913 17.71 24.27 -6.44
N MET A 914 16.54 23.65 -6.53
CA MET A 914 15.27 24.27 -6.08
C MET A 914 15.05 23.98 -4.59
N SER A 915 14.35 24.86 -3.88
CA SER A 915 13.81 24.60 -2.54
C SER A 915 12.33 24.95 -2.50
N LEU A 916 11.49 24.03 -2.04
CA LEU A 916 10.03 24.17 -2.01
C LEU A 916 9.43 23.38 -0.83
N ASP A 917 8.11 23.48 -0.68
CA ASP A 917 7.31 22.70 0.28
C ASP A 917 7.82 22.85 1.72
N MET A 918 8.08 24.09 2.13
CA MET A 918 8.64 24.35 3.45
C MET A 918 7.54 24.38 4.51
N THR A 919 7.75 23.60 5.57
CA THR A 919 6.91 23.57 6.76
C THR A 919 7.71 23.98 7.99
N TYR A 920 7.00 24.50 9.01
CA TYR A 920 7.53 24.86 10.30
C TYR A 920 6.93 23.99 11.40
N PHE A 921 7.74 23.63 12.40
CA PHE A 921 7.25 22.98 13.61
C PHE A 921 8.20 23.16 14.78
N GLN A 922 7.72 22.81 15.98
CA GLN A 922 8.51 22.75 17.20
C GLN A 922 8.53 21.33 17.77
N ASP A 923 9.65 20.95 18.37
CA ASP A 923 9.71 19.77 19.23
C ASP A 923 9.05 20.04 20.61
N ALA A 924 8.88 19.01 21.43
CA ALA A 924 8.29 19.15 22.77
C ALA A 924 9.17 19.97 23.73
N ASP A 925 10.45 20.20 23.39
CA ASP A 925 11.40 21.00 24.15
C ASP A 925 11.39 22.49 23.70
N GLY A 926 10.54 22.85 22.72
CA GLY A 926 10.38 24.20 22.19
C GLY A 926 11.44 24.62 21.16
N ARG A 927 12.25 23.70 20.65
CA ARG A 927 13.19 24.00 19.55
C ARG A 927 12.44 24.05 18.23
N SER A 928 12.79 25.02 17.42
CA SER A 928 12.10 25.32 16.17
C SER A 928 12.87 24.81 14.96
N TYR A 929 12.13 24.26 14.00
CA TYR A 929 12.67 23.60 12.81
C TYR A 929 11.94 24.07 11.55
N TYR A 930 12.68 24.14 10.45
CA TYR A 930 12.10 24.05 9.12
C TYR A 930 12.40 22.68 8.53
N ALA A 931 11.41 22.09 7.86
CA ALA A 931 11.60 20.96 6.95
C ALA A 931 11.09 21.33 5.55
N TRP A 932 11.75 20.86 4.49
CA TRP A 932 11.41 21.23 3.12
C TRP A 932 11.91 20.20 2.11
N GLN A 933 11.45 20.31 0.86
CA GLN A 933 12.01 19.55 -0.25
C GLN A 933 13.19 20.28 -0.89
N GLN A 934 14.29 19.57 -1.09
CA GLN A 934 15.34 19.97 -2.03
C GLN A 934 16.03 18.74 -2.61
N LEU A 935 16.54 18.84 -3.84
CA LEU A 935 17.30 17.77 -4.51
C LEU A 935 16.53 16.43 -4.62
N GLY A 936 15.20 16.47 -4.63
CA GLY A 936 14.35 15.27 -4.69
C GLY A 936 14.04 14.64 -3.32
N ALA A 937 14.48 15.23 -2.21
CA ALA A 937 14.38 14.62 -0.89
C ALA A 937 13.95 15.62 0.20
N THR A 938 13.51 15.12 1.35
CA THR A 938 13.14 15.96 2.50
C THR A 938 14.36 16.27 3.36
N TYR A 939 14.53 17.55 3.64
CA TYR A 939 15.57 18.09 4.49
C TYR A 939 15.01 18.78 5.72
N ILE A 940 15.85 18.91 6.75
CA ILE A 940 15.55 19.62 8.00
C ILE A 940 16.72 20.50 8.41
N ALA A 941 16.42 21.61 9.10
CA ALA A 941 17.38 22.42 9.83
C ALA A 941 16.70 23.10 11.03
N THR A 942 17.48 23.43 12.07
CA THR A 942 17.00 24.29 13.16
C THR A 942 16.85 25.73 12.65
N MET A 943 15.96 26.51 13.25
CA MET A 943 15.78 27.95 12.97
C MET A 943 15.47 28.73 14.27
N ASP A 944 15.61 30.05 14.24
CA ASP A 944 15.15 30.94 15.32
C ASP A 944 13.86 31.64 14.86
N PRO A 945 12.72 31.46 15.56
CA PRO A 945 11.46 32.11 15.18
C PRO A 945 11.55 33.64 15.06
N LYS A 946 12.49 34.28 15.78
CA LYS A 946 12.70 35.74 15.72
C LYS A 946 13.43 36.21 14.46
N ASP A 947 14.09 35.29 13.77
CA ASP A 947 14.75 35.51 12.49
C ASP A 947 14.30 34.44 11.47
N PRO A 948 13.03 34.47 11.06
CA PRO A 948 12.44 33.44 10.20
C PRO A 948 13.08 33.36 8.81
N ALA A 949 13.91 34.35 8.44
CA ALA A 949 14.66 34.36 7.19
C ALA A 949 15.90 33.45 7.23
N HIS A 950 16.34 32.94 8.39
CA HIS A 950 17.59 32.20 8.51
C HIS A 950 17.45 30.87 9.27
N VAL A 951 18.04 29.81 8.70
CA VAL A 951 18.29 28.58 9.46
C VAL A 951 19.53 28.74 10.35
N THR A 952 19.52 28.09 11.51
CA THR A 952 20.59 28.12 12.51
C THR A 952 21.50 26.89 12.49
N SER A 953 21.14 25.86 11.71
CA SER A 953 21.99 24.69 11.43
C SER A 953 22.19 24.48 9.93
N SER A 954 23.11 23.57 9.57
CA SER A 954 23.18 23.08 8.19
C SER A 954 21.95 22.23 7.86
N PRO A 955 21.40 22.32 6.64
CA PRO A 955 20.43 21.36 6.13
C PRO A 955 20.92 19.92 6.20
N VAL A 956 20.07 19.02 6.67
CA VAL A 956 20.31 17.57 6.71
C VAL A 956 19.17 16.83 6.04
N ARG A 957 19.48 15.84 5.20
CA ARG A 957 18.48 14.99 4.54
C ARG A 957 17.97 13.93 5.52
N ILE A 958 16.66 13.89 5.76
CA ILE A 958 16.03 12.94 6.70
C ILE A 958 15.11 11.91 6.03
N VAL A 959 14.55 12.21 4.86
CA VAL A 959 13.77 11.26 4.06
C VAL A 959 14.32 11.23 2.64
N THR A 960 14.53 10.03 2.11
CA THR A 960 15.08 9.81 0.76
C THR A 960 14.17 8.89 -0.06
N PRO A 961 13.92 9.19 -1.34
CA PRO A 961 13.36 8.24 -2.30
C PRO A 961 14.23 7.01 -2.45
N GLU A 962 13.72 5.86 -2.04
CA GLU A 962 14.50 4.62 -2.05
C GLU A 962 13.68 3.36 -2.31
N TYR A 963 12.36 3.47 -2.38
CA TYR A 963 11.42 2.40 -2.68
C TYR A 963 10.66 2.71 -3.96
N ALA A 964 10.11 1.68 -4.62
CA ALA A 964 9.31 1.89 -5.83
C ALA A 964 8.08 2.79 -5.58
N TRP A 965 7.48 2.73 -4.38
CA TRP A 965 6.31 3.55 -4.03
C TRP A 965 6.62 5.03 -3.79
N ASN A 966 7.86 5.38 -3.40
CA ASN A 966 8.30 6.77 -3.20
C ASN A 966 9.37 7.20 -4.22
N ALA A 967 9.40 6.57 -5.39
CA ALA A 967 10.43 6.82 -6.38
C ALA A 967 10.43 8.28 -6.88
N ALA A 968 11.56 8.76 -7.36
CA ALA A 968 11.78 10.10 -7.91
C ALA A 968 11.77 11.26 -6.90
N ILE A 969 10.83 11.33 -5.94
CA ILE A 969 10.71 12.48 -5.04
C ILE A 969 10.23 12.08 -3.64
N ALA A 970 10.70 12.81 -2.62
CA ALA A 970 10.13 12.87 -1.28
C ALA A 970 9.92 14.34 -0.92
N GLU A 971 8.67 14.80 -0.92
CA GLU A 971 8.28 16.22 -0.85
C GLU A 971 7.07 16.45 0.05
N GLY A 972 6.56 17.69 0.11
CA GLY A 972 5.40 18.04 0.95
C GLY A 972 5.52 17.60 2.42
N PRO A 973 6.65 17.87 3.13
CA PRO A 973 6.74 17.53 4.54
C PRO A 973 5.74 18.34 5.37
N ASN A 974 5.01 17.70 6.27
CA ASN A 974 4.15 18.37 7.24
C ASN A 974 4.11 17.59 8.57
N VAL A 975 4.18 18.28 9.72
CA VAL A 975 4.46 17.64 11.02
C VAL A 975 3.41 17.96 12.06
N THR A 976 2.97 16.95 12.81
CA THR A 976 2.18 17.15 14.04
C THR A 976 2.85 16.50 15.24
N LEU A 977 2.68 17.09 16.42
CA LEU A 977 3.12 16.54 17.71
C LEU A 977 1.93 15.88 18.39
N ARG A 978 2.05 14.60 18.71
CA ARG A 978 1.03 13.86 19.45
C ARG A 978 1.66 12.77 20.32
N ASP A 979 1.19 12.65 21.56
CA ASP A 979 1.56 11.57 22.49
C ASP A 979 3.09 11.40 22.65
N GLY A 980 3.82 12.52 22.68
CA GLY A 980 5.27 12.54 22.83
C GLY A 980 6.06 12.18 21.56
N LYS A 981 5.39 12.10 20.40
CA LYS A 981 5.99 11.80 19.10
C LYS A 981 5.70 12.88 18.08
N LEU A 982 6.59 13.00 17.10
CA LEU A 982 6.42 13.82 15.91
C LEU A 982 6.10 12.91 14.73
N TYR A 983 5.02 13.24 14.01
CA TYR A 983 4.56 12.52 12.83
C TYR A 983 4.73 13.41 11.61
N LEU A 984 5.81 13.19 10.85
CA LEU A 984 6.09 13.89 9.61
C LEU A 984 5.47 13.11 8.44
N MET A 985 4.42 13.66 7.85
CA MET A 985 3.94 13.22 6.54
C MET A 985 4.88 13.73 5.47
N PHE A 986 5.06 12.96 4.41
CA PHE A 986 5.71 13.40 3.18
C PHE A 986 5.03 12.68 2.01
N SER A 987 5.25 13.12 0.78
CA SER A 987 4.71 12.47 -0.40
C SER A 987 5.80 11.98 -1.32
N GLY A 988 5.55 10.90 -2.06
CA GLY A 988 6.53 10.36 -3.01
C GLY A 988 5.90 9.74 -4.25
N SER A 989 6.75 9.28 -5.17
CA SER A 989 6.43 9.04 -6.58
C SER A 989 6.27 10.32 -7.39
N GLY A 990 6.23 10.22 -8.72
CA GLY A 990 5.94 11.39 -9.55
C GLY A 990 4.54 11.93 -9.27
N VAL A 991 4.37 13.25 -9.26
CA VAL A 991 3.06 13.91 -9.12
C VAL A 991 2.15 13.42 -10.25
N GLY A 992 1.12 12.67 -9.88
CA GLY A 992 0.32 11.87 -10.80
C GLY A 992 -0.49 10.82 -10.04
N LYS A 993 -1.09 9.87 -10.75
CA LYS A 993 -1.94 8.82 -10.14
C LYS A 993 -1.19 7.82 -9.26
N THR A 994 0.13 7.82 -9.32
CA THR A 994 1.03 6.97 -8.51
C THR A 994 1.54 7.69 -7.27
N TYR A 995 1.24 8.98 -7.11
CA TYR A 995 1.61 9.77 -5.96
C TYR A 995 0.98 9.20 -4.69
N THR A 996 1.76 9.16 -3.60
CA THR A 996 1.33 8.56 -2.34
C THR A 996 1.92 9.33 -1.16
N THR A 997 1.31 9.19 0.01
CA THR A 997 1.80 9.79 1.26
C THR A 997 2.52 8.74 2.10
N GLY A 998 3.73 9.05 2.53
CA GLY A 998 4.52 8.34 3.52
C GLY A 998 4.46 8.99 4.90
N LEU A 999 5.09 8.32 5.88
CA LEU A 999 5.18 8.80 7.26
C LEU A 999 6.59 8.53 7.81
N ALA A 1000 7.15 9.53 8.48
CA ALA A 1000 8.35 9.42 9.30
C ALA A 1000 8.03 9.80 10.74
N VAL A 1001 8.49 9.01 11.71
CA VAL A 1001 8.17 9.19 13.12
C VAL A 1001 9.45 9.38 13.93
N ALA A 1002 9.45 10.35 14.84
CA ALA A 1002 10.53 10.61 15.79
C ALA A 1002 9.99 10.88 17.20
N ASP A 1003 10.80 10.66 18.23
CA ASP A 1003 10.45 11.08 19.58
C ASP A 1003 10.53 12.62 19.69
N ALA A 1004 9.54 13.22 20.34
CA ALA A 1004 9.37 14.68 20.35
C ALA A 1004 10.27 15.40 21.37
N SER A 1005 10.93 14.71 22.30
CA SER A 1005 11.78 15.31 23.33
C SER A 1005 13.10 14.56 23.45
N GLY A 1006 14.17 15.27 23.83
CA GLY A 1006 15.46 14.67 24.16
C GLY A 1006 16.24 14.09 22.96
N THR A 1007 15.76 14.32 21.74
CA THR A 1007 16.31 13.76 20.49
C THR A 1007 16.85 14.88 19.59
N ASP A 1008 17.91 14.61 18.84
CA ASP A 1008 18.38 15.52 17.78
C ASP A 1008 17.66 15.19 16.47
N LEU A 1009 16.65 15.97 16.13
CA LEU A 1009 15.87 15.78 14.90
C LEU A 1009 16.67 16.06 13.62
N THR A 1010 17.86 16.66 13.73
CA THR A 1010 18.78 16.82 12.60
C THR A 1010 19.65 15.59 12.36
N ASP A 1011 19.59 14.56 13.22
CA ASP A 1011 20.15 13.23 12.96
C ASP A 1011 19.13 12.37 12.19
N PRO A 1012 19.42 11.93 10.96
CA PRO A 1012 18.52 11.04 10.21
C PRO A 1012 18.16 9.75 10.95
N ALA A 1013 19.03 9.26 11.84
CA ALA A 1013 18.77 8.06 12.64
C ALA A 1013 17.67 8.25 13.70
N SER A 1014 17.30 9.50 14.01
CA SER A 1014 16.18 9.83 14.90
C SER A 1014 14.82 9.57 14.27
N TRP A 1015 14.76 9.40 12.95
CA TRP A 1015 13.53 9.23 12.18
C TRP A 1015 13.35 7.78 11.72
N THR A 1016 12.21 7.19 12.10
CA THR A 1016 11.76 5.92 11.53
C THR A 1016 10.84 6.20 10.35
N VAL A 1017 11.33 5.94 9.14
CA VAL A 1017 10.56 6.12 7.89
C VAL A 1017 9.85 4.82 7.53
N LEU A 1018 8.54 4.88 7.30
CA LEU A 1018 7.79 3.72 6.82
C LEU A 1018 8.26 3.31 5.42
N ASN A 1019 8.36 2.01 5.19
CA ASN A 1019 8.79 1.43 3.92
C ASN A 1019 7.61 1.10 2.97
N TYR A 1020 6.40 1.56 3.31
CA TYR A 1020 5.19 1.54 2.50
C TYR A 1020 4.42 2.87 2.71
N PRO A 1021 3.53 3.27 1.78
CA PRO A 1021 2.75 4.49 1.94
C PRO A 1021 1.68 4.33 3.02
N ILE A 1022 1.53 5.33 3.89
CA ILE A 1022 0.47 5.42 4.89
C ILE A 1022 -0.89 5.79 4.27
N GLN A 1023 -0.86 6.52 3.15
CA GLN A 1023 -2.04 6.84 2.34
C GLN A 1023 -1.70 6.70 0.86
N LYS A 1024 -2.64 6.13 0.09
CA LYS A 1024 -2.40 5.63 -1.26
C LYS A 1024 -3.62 5.81 -2.16
N SER A 1025 -3.41 5.67 -3.47
CA SER A 1025 -4.50 5.53 -4.43
C SER A 1025 -5.41 4.36 -4.04
N GLY A 1026 -6.72 4.61 -3.98
CA GLY A 1026 -7.67 3.62 -3.49
C GLY A 1026 -9.09 4.18 -3.36
N PRO A 1027 -10.07 3.32 -3.04
CA PRO A 1027 -11.43 3.76 -2.81
C PRO A 1027 -11.57 4.47 -1.46
N PHE A 1028 -12.37 5.53 -1.41
CA PHE A 1028 -12.84 6.16 -0.18
C PHE A 1028 -14.35 6.34 -0.29
N ASN A 1029 -15.10 5.85 0.71
CA ASN A 1029 -16.57 5.80 0.66
C ASN A 1029 -17.13 5.19 -0.64
N GLY A 1030 -16.42 4.20 -1.22
CA GLY A 1030 -16.81 3.49 -2.44
C GLY A 1030 -16.30 4.10 -3.75
N GLU A 1031 -15.63 5.25 -3.72
CA GLU A 1031 -15.19 5.97 -4.91
C GLU A 1031 -13.66 6.10 -5.00
N MET A 1032 -13.09 5.91 -6.20
CA MET A 1032 -11.65 5.93 -6.41
C MET A 1032 -11.05 7.34 -6.33
N GLN A 1033 -10.03 7.51 -5.50
CA GLN A 1033 -9.14 8.68 -5.49
C GLN A 1033 -7.72 8.24 -5.83
N LEU A 1034 -7.07 8.95 -6.76
CA LEU A 1034 -5.78 8.55 -7.31
C LEU A 1034 -4.73 9.63 -7.05
N GLY A 1035 -3.53 9.23 -6.61
CA GLY A 1035 -2.43 10.18 -6.44
C GLY A 1035 -2.55 11.02 -5.18
N THR A 1036 -2.91 10.41 -4.04
CA THR A 1036 -3.13 11.13 -2.77
C THR A 1036 -1.80 11.66 -2.22
N GLY A 1037 -1.68 12.97 -2.03
CA GLY A 1037 -0.48 13.52 -1.44
C GLY A 1037 -0.51 15.01 -1.15
N HIS A 1038 0.68 15.52 -0.85
CA HIS A 1038 0.96 16.83 -0.28
C HIS A 1038 -0.05 17.18 0.82
N GLY A 1039 -0.12 16.30 1.81
CA GLY A 1039 -1.10 16.41 2.87
C GLY A 1039 -0.61 17.26 4.05
N MET A 1040 -1.55 17.93 4.70
CA MET A 1040 -1.35 18.77 5.87
C MET A 1040 -2.20 18.29 7.05
N TRP A 1041 -1.63 18.37 8.24
CA TRP A 1041 -2.33 18.24 9.52
C TRP A 1041 -3.10 19.53 9.83
N SER A 1042 -4.39 19.43 10.15
CA SER A 1042 -5.18 20.56 10.61
C SER A 1042 -6.20 20.13 11.68
N GLU A 1043 -7.03 21.04 12.17
CA GLU A 1043 -8.04 20.78 13.21
C GLU A 1043 -9.41 21.31 12.78
N ASP A 1044 -10.48 20.55 13.05
CA ASP A 1044 -11.85 20.99 12.81
C ASP A 1044 -12.43 21.90 13.92
N GLU A 1045 -13.69 22.32 13.75
CA GLU A 1045 -14.42 23.15 14.70
C GLU A 1045 -14.52 22.53 16.10
N ASP A 1046 -14.50 21.19 16.17
CA ASP A 1046 -14.73 20.43 17.39
C ASP A 1046 -13.43 19.98 18.07
N GLY A 1047 -12.27 20.30 17.49
CA GLY A 1047 -10.96 19.93 18.02
C GLY A 1047 -10.43 18.60 17.50
N ASN A 1048 -11.04 18.01 16.48
CA ASN A 1048 -10.55 16.76 15.88
C ASN A 1048 -9.45 17.03 14.86
N GLN A 1049 -8.43 16.19 14.84
CA GLN A 1049 -7.40 16.25 13.80
C GLN A 1049 -7.98 15.85 12.45
N ILE A 1050 -7.69 16.65 11.42
CA ILE A 1050 -8.06 16.40 10.03
C ILE A 1050 -6.81 16.32 9.14
N TYR A 1051 -6.98 15.62 8.03
CA TYR A 1051 -6.02 15.45 6.95
C TYR A 1051 -6.56 16.18 5.72
N VAL A 1052 -5.79 17.17 5.28
CA VAL A 1052 -6.13 18.03 4.14
C VAL A 1052 -5.12 17.74 3.05
N PHE A 1053 -5.57 17.31 1.87
CA PHE A 1053 -4.67 16.77 0.86
C PHE A 1053 -5.24 16.96 -0.54
N HIS A 1054 -4.45 16.67 -1.57
CA HIS A 1054 -4.95 16.62 -2.93
C HIS A 1054 -4.92 15.23 -3.54
N ALA A 1055 -5.77 15.01 -4.54
CA ALA A 1055 -5.73 13.83 -5.41
C ALA A 1055 -6.38 14.16 -6.77
N TYR A 1056 -6.25 13.25 -7.73
CA TYR A 1056 -7.05 13.28 -8.96
C TYR A 1056 -8.44 12.67 -8.70
N ALA A 1057 -9.49 13.48 -8.89
CA ALA A 1057 -10.86 12.98 -8.94
C ALA A 1057 -11.22 12.50 -10.36
N THR A 1058 -12.05 11.48 -10.46
CA THR A 1058 -12.71 11.16 -11.75
C THR A 1058 -13.95 12.03 -11.94
N LYS A 1059 -14.43 12.23 -13.17
CA LYS A 1059 -15.68 12.97 -13.45
C LYS A 1059 -16.92 12.43 -12.70
N ASN A 1060 -16.87 11.17 -12.26
CA ASN A 1060 -17.95 10.52 -11.50
C ASN A 1060 -18.02 10.99 -10.04
N LEU A 1061 -16.96 11.63 -9.52
CA LEU A 1061 -16.91 12.27 -8.21
C LEU A 1061 -17.49 13.69 -8.22
N GLY A 1062 -18.20 14.09 -9.28
CA GLY A 1062 -18.79 15.42 -9.40
C GLY A 1062 -17.85 16.50 -9.96
N SER A 1063 -16.56 16.17 -10.20
CA SER A 1063 -15.58 17.10 -10.79
C SER A 1063 -15.98 17.49 -12.23
N VAL A 1064 -16.03 18.80 -12.49
CA VAL A 1064 -16.24 19.31 -13.86
C VAL A 1064 -14.96 19.28 -14.71
N ASN A 1065 -13.78 19.19 -14.06
CA ASN A 1065 -12.46 19.19 -14.68
C ASN A 1065 -11.56 18.06 -14.16
N ALA A 1066 -11.43 16.96 -14.91
CA ALA A 1066 -10.61 15.81 -14.52
C ALA A 1066 -9.11 15.93 -14.87
N ALA A 1067 -8.60 17.14 -15.14
CA ALA A 1067 -7.22 17.36 -15.57
C ALA A 1067 -6.29 17.88 -14.45
N GLY A 1068 -6.78 18.71 -13.53
CA GLY A 1068 -6.02 19.18 -12.37
C GLY A 1068 -6.20 18.29 -11.14
N ARG A 1069 -5.47 18.62 -10.07
CA ARG A 1069 -5.60 17.98 -8.76
C ARG A 1069 -6.61 18.76 -7.90
N ASP A 1070 -7.48 18.04 -7.21
CA ASP A 1070 -8.51 18.60 -6.36
C ASP A 1070 -8.14 18.45 -4.89
N MET A 1071 -8.61 19.37 -4.05
CA MET A 1071 -8.46 19.34 -2.60
C MET A 1071 -9.54 18.46 -1.96
N PHE A 1072 -9.15 17.74 -0.90
CA PHE A 1072 -10.02 16.91 -0.08
C PHE A 1072 -9.71 17.12 1.40
N VAL A 1073 -10.72 16.91 2.25
CA VAL A 1073 -10.62 17.01 3.71
C VAL A 1073 -11.21 15.76 4.34
N ARG A 1074 -10.48 15.14 5.27
CA ARG A 1074 -10.92 13.94 6.01
C ARG A 1074 -10.56 14.06 7.48
N ARG A 1075 -11.31 13.40 8.35
CA ARG A 1075 -10.89 13.21 9.74
C ARG A 1075 -9.75 12.18 9.81
N VAL A 1076 -8.84 12.36 10.76
CA VAL A 1076 -7.81 11.39 11.09
C VAL A 1076 -8.32 10.52 12.23
N HIS A 1077 -8.40 9.21 11.99
CA HIS A 1077 -8.55 8.25 13.07
C HIS A 1077 -7.18 7.82 13.59
N TRP A 1078 -7.05 7.60 14.90
CA TRP A 1078 -5.82 7.09 15.51
C TRP A 1078 -6.05 5.65 15.96
N ALA A 1079 -5.38 4.72 15.29
CA ALA A 1079 -5.51 3.29 15.57
C ALA A 1079 -4.92 2.93 16.94
N ALA A 1080 -5.23 1.73 17.42
CA ALA A 1080 -4.83 1.29 18.76
C ALA A 1080 -3.30 1.16 18.93
N ASP A 1081 -2.56 1.06 17.83
CA ASP A 1081 -1.09 1.06 17.79
C ASP A 1081 -0.47 2.47 17.81
N GLY A 1082 -1.29 3.52 17.84
CA GLY A 1082 -0.88 4.92 17.86
C GLY A 1082 -0.59 5.51 16.48
N MET A 1083 -0.82 4.78 15.39
CA MET A 1083 -0.61 5.29 14.04
C MET A 1083 -1.88 5.93 13.45
N PRO A 1084 -1.73 6.94 12.56
CA PRO A 1084 -2.87 7.56 11.90
C PRO A 1084 -3.47 6.67 10.81
N VAL A 1085 -4.78 6.77 10.64
CA VAL A 1085 -5.58 6.20 9.55
C VAL A 1085 -6.29 7.33 8.81
N PHE A 1086 -5.96 7.51 7.54
CA PHE A 1086 -6.41 8.65 6.71
C PHE A 1086 -7.60 8.33 5.79
N ASP A 1087 -8.05 7.08 5.76
CA ASP A 1087 -9.07 6.58 4.84
C ASP A 1087 -10.21 5.84 5.56
N MET A 1088 -10.41 6.06 6.86
CA MET A 1088 -11.58 5.54 7.57
C MET A 1088 -12.86 6.11 6.93
N SER A 1089 -13.71 5.23 6.42
CA SER A 1089 -14.98 5.59 5.78
C SER A 1089 -16.01 6.04 6.80
N SER A 1090 -17.03 6.77 6.35
CA SER A 1090 -18.10 7.26 7.21
C SER A 1090 -18.86 6.13 7.92
N SER A 1091 -19.02 4.98 7.24
CA SER A 1091 -19.66 3.80 7.83
C SER A 1091 -18.81 3.08 8.86
N GLU A 1092 -17.48 3.12 8.70
CA GLU A 1092 -16.54 2.55 9.67
C GLU A 1092 -16.41 3.43 10.90
N GLU A 1093 -16.46 4.76 10.74
CA GLU A 1093 -16.29 5.71 11.82
C GLU A 1093 -17.43 5.68 12.85
N LEU A 1094 -18.69 5.52 12.39
CA LEU A 1094 -19.87 5.63 13.24
C LEU A 1094 -20.99 4.68 12.80
N ALA A 1095 -21.23 3.64 13.60
CA ALA A 1095 -22.26 2.64 13.30
C ALA A 1095 -23.69 3.15 13.54
N SER A 1096 -23.88 4.09 14.49
CA SER A 1096 -25.18 4.69 14.83
C SER A 1096 -25.05 6.21 14.97
N LYS A 1097 -25.84 6.96 14.20
CA LYS A 1097 -25.90 8.44 14.30
C LYS A 1097 -26.70 8.94 15.50
N THR A 1098 -27.27 8.05 16.31
CA THR A 1098 -28.10 8.42 17.47
C THR A 1098 -27.61 7.77 18.76
N VAL A 1099 -27.68 8.54 19.85
CA VAL A 1099 -27.43 8.11 21.23
C VAL A 1099 -28.63 8.43 22.11
N SER A 1100 -28.71 7.91 23.32
CA SER A 1100 -29.83 8.19 24.23
C SER A 1100 -29.38 8.33 25.67
N VAL A 1101 -30.08 9.18 26.42
CA VAL A 1101 -29.91 9.44 27.85
C VAL A 1101 -31.28 9.40 28.51
N THR A 1102 -31.35 8.91 29.75
CA THR A 1102 -32.56 9.07 30.57
C THR A 1102 -32.50 10.37 31.35
N VAL A 1103 -33.53 11.19 31.20
CA VAL A 1103 -33.80 12.36 32.05
C VAL A 1103 -34.77 11.94 33.14
N LYS A 1104 -34.30 11.89 34.38
CA LYS A 1104 -35.10 11.55 35.56
C LYS A 1104 -35.66 12.84 36.15
N VAL A 1105 -36.98 13.02 36.05
CA VAL A 1105 -37.68 14.12 36.71
C VAL A 1105 -38.11 13.64 38.09
N VAL A 1106 -37.61 14.30 39.15
CA VAL A 1106 -37.87 13.92 40.55
C VAL A 1106 -38.63 15.02 41.30
N ASP A 1107 -39.41 14.63 42.32
CA ASP A 1107 -40.08 15.59 43.23
C ASP A 1107 -39.06 16.15 44.24
N ASP A 1108 -39.29 17.39 44.69
CA ASP A 1108 -38.42 18.13 45.62
C ASP A 1108 -38.66 17.69 47.08
N THR A 1109 -38.64 16.39 47.37
CA THR A 1109 -38.56 15.96 48.78
C THR A 1109 -37.15 16.20 49.26
N VAL A 1110 -36.90 17.41 49.76
CA VAL A 1110 -35.80 17.68 50.68
C VAL A 1110 -36.05 16.76 51.89
N THR A 1111 -35.33 15.64 51.98
CA THR A 1111 -35.19 14.94 53.26
C THR A 1111 -34.54 15.92 54.23
N VAL A 1112 -35.33 16.44 55.17
CA VAL A 1112 -34.87 17.37 56.18
C VAL A 1112 -33.87 16.66 57.09
N ASP A 1113 -32.63 17.17 57.16
CA ASP A 1113 -31.56 16.59 57.96
C ASP A 1113 -31.79 16.89 59.44
N LYS A 1114 -32.25 15.87 60.18
CA LYS A 1114 -32.50 15.93 61.62
C LYS A 1114 -31.33 15.41 62.46
N THR A 1115 -30.16 15.19 61.87
CA THR A 1115 -29.02 14.55 62.53
C THR A 1115 -28.57 15.34 63.77
N ASP A 1116 -28.44 16.65 63.66
CA ASP A 1116 -27.96 17.48 64.77
C ASP A 1116 -29.03 17.72 65.83
N LEU A 1117 -30.31 17.83 65.43
CA LEU A 1117 -31.43 17.85 66.36
C LEU A 1117 -31.51 16.53 67.16
N SER A 1118 -31.28 15.39 66.52
CA SER A 1118 -31.20 14.07 67.17
C SER A 1118 -30.09 14.01 68.22
N LYS A 1119 -28.88 14.48 67.89
CA LYS A 1119 -27.75 14.54 68.83
C LYS A 1119 -28.04 15.46 70.01
N ALA A 1120 -28.63 16.63 69.75
CA ALA A 1120 -29.01 17.59 70.79
C ALA A 1120 -30.06 17.00 71.74
N LEU A 1121 -31.09 16.33 71.20
CA LEU A 1121 -32.11 15.63 71.98
C LEU A 1121 -31.52 14.49 72.82
N ALA A 1122 -30.61 13.71 72.26
CA ALA A 1122 -29.93 12.64 72.99
C ALA A 1122 -29.08 13.18 74.15
N SER A 1123 -28.38 14.29 73.94
CA SER A 1123 -27.60 14.96 74.98
C SER A 1123 -28.48 15.58 76.06
N ALA A 1124 -29.58 16.24 75.65
CA ALA A 1124 -30.56 16.84 76.55
C ALA A 1124 -31.23 15.81 77.47
N LYS A 1125 -31.49 14.59 76.97
CA LYS A 1125 -32.10 13.48 77.73
C LYS A 1125 -31.21 12.88 78.82
N GLN A 1126 -29.91 13.19 78.83
CA GLN A 1126 -28.99 12.72 79.88
C GLN A 1126 -29.02 13.60 81.14
N LEU A 1127 -29.61 14.79 81.05
CA LEU A 1127 -29.66 15.74 82.14
C LEU A 1127 -30.80 15.41 83.10
N ARG A 1128 -30.60 15.66 84.40
CA ARG A 1128 -31.59 15.39 85.44
C ARG A 1128 -32.06 16.69 86.06
N GLU A 1129 -33.37 16.83 86.21
CA GLU A 1129 -34.01 18.01 86.80
C GLU A 1129 -33.45 18.39 88.17
N SER A 1130 -33.10 17.39 88.98
CA SER A 1130 -32.54 17.55 90.32
C SER A 1130 -31.24 18.34 90.37
N ASP A 1131 -30.48 18.37 89.27
CA ASP A 1131 -29.13 18.92 89.24
C ASP A 1131 -29.13 20.43 88.92
N TYR A 1132 -30.29 20.99 88.58
CA TYR A 1132 -30.45 22.35 88.07
C TYR A 1132 -31.55 23.12 88.80
N THR A 1133 -31.43 24.45 88.84
CA THR A 1133 -32.43 25.32 89.46
C THR A 1133 -33.75 25.20 88.70
N ALA A 1134 -34.87 25.17 89.43
CA ALA A 1134 -36.20 25.02 88.86
C ALA A 1134 -36.52 26.05 87.76
N ALA A 1135 -36.00 27.28 87.88
CA ALA A 1135 -36.18 28.33 86.87
C ALA A 1135 -35.43 28.02 85.55
N SER A 1136 -34.17 27.61 85.63
CA SER A 1136 -33.37 27.25 84.44
C SER A 1136 -33.85 25.95 83.80
N TRP A 1137 -34.26 24.96 84.62
CA TRP A 1137 -34.80 23.70 84.15
C TRP A 1137 -36.14 23.87 83.45
N LYS A 1138 -37.05 24.71 83.96
CA LYS A 1138 -38.34 24.98 83.31
C LYS A 1138 -38.17 25.55 81.89
N ALA A 1139 -37.20 26.43 81.69
CA ALA A 1139 -36.89 26.99 80.37
C ALA A 1139 -36.29 25.93 79.42
N PHE A 1140 -35.38 25.09 79.93
CA PHE A 1140 -34.79 23.97 79.20
C PHE A 1140 -35.82 22.90 78.82
N ALA A 1141 -36.69 22.48 79.75
CA ALA A 1141 -37.74 21.49 79.50
C ALA A 1141 -38.73 21.96 78.42
N ALA A 1142 -39.04 23.27 78.36
CA ALA A 1142 -39.88 23.84 77.31
C ALA A 1142 -39.20 23.81 75.93
N ALA A 1143 -37.89 24.09 75.88
CA ALA A 1143 -37.10 24.00 74.66
C ALA A 1143 -36.94 22.54 74.19
N LEU A 1144 -36.72 21.60 75.13
CA LEU A 1144 -36.66 20.16 74.86
C LEU A 1144 -37.98 19.64 74.28
N ALA A 1145 -39.12 19.96 74.90
CA ALA A 1145 -40.43 19.55 74.38
C ALA A 1145 -40.73 20.13 72.99
N SER A 1146 -40.31 21.38 72.73
CA SER A 1146 -40.45 22.02 71.42
C SER A 1146 -39.57 21.35 70.36
N ALA A 1147 -38.33 21.04 70.73
CA ALA A 1147 -37.38 20.31 69.89
C ALA A 1147 -37.83 18.89 69.57
N GLU A 1148 -38.40 18.16 70.53
CA GLU A 1148 -38.99 16.83 70.31
C GLU A 1148 -40.18 16.89 69.34
N LYS A 1149 -41.01 17.93 69.44
CA LYS A 1149 -42.15 18.14 68.53
C LYS A 1149 -41.69 18.39 67.09
N VAL A 1150 -40.68 19.24 66.89
CA VAL A 1150 -40.08 19.50 65.57
C VAL A 1150 -39.37 18.23 65.04
N TYR A 1151 -38.73 17.46 65.92
CA TYR A 1151 -38.10 16.20 65.53
C TYR A 1151 -39.13 15.15 65.07
N ALA A 1152 -40.29 15.08 65.73
CA ALA A 1152 -41.38 14.17 65.37
C ALA A 1152 -42.28 14.65 64.21
N ASP A 1153 -42.21 15.93 63.84
CA ASP A 1153 -43.00 16.48 62.73
C ASP A 1153 -42.38 16.12 61.38
N GLU A 1154 -43.03 15.22 60.64
CA GLU A 1154 -42.60 14.77 59.31
C GLU A 1154 -42.60 15.91 58.27
N ASN A 1155 -43.26 17.05 58.55
CA ASN A 1155 -43.33 18.22 57.67
C ASN A 1155 -42.50 19.42 58.15
N ALA A 1156 -41.72 19.27 59.24
CA ALA A 1156 -40.84 20.35 59.72
C ALA A 1156 -39.86 20.75 58.62
N SER A 1157 -39.70 22.05 58.35
CA SER A 1157 -38.69 22.54 57.41
C SER A 1157 -37.28 22.41 57.99
N GLN A 1158 -36.23 22.43 57.15
CA GLN A 1158 -34.84 22.47 57.64
C GLN A 1158 -34.61 23.64 58.59
N LYS A 1159 -35.22 24.79 58.31
CA LYS A 1159 -35.18 25.95 59.20
C LYS A 1159 -35.81 25.66 60.56
N ASP A 1160 -36.95 24.95 60.61
CA ASP A 1160 -37.58 24.59 61.88
C ASP A 1160 -36.67 23.66 62.70
N VAL A 1161 -36.01 22.70 62.03
CA VAL A 1161 -35.05 21.77 62.64
C VAL A 1161 -33.79 22.47 63.15
N ASP A 1162 -33.23 23.40 62.37
CA ASP A 1162 -32.06 24.19 62.75
C ASP A 1162 -32.39 25.12 63.93
N ASP A 1163 -33.54 25.82 63.86
CA ASP A 1163 -34.01 26.72 64.92
C ASP A 1163 -34.29 25.94 66.22
N ALA A 1164 -34.90 24.76 66.13
CA ALA A 1164 -35.14 23.88 67.27
C ALA A 1164 -33.83 23.37 67.88
N THR A 1165 -32.85 23.00 67.05
CA THR A 1165 -31.52 22.56 67.51
C THR A 1165 -30.80 23.68 68.24
N ALA A 1166 -30.78 24.89 67.66
CA ALA A 1166 -30.17 26.06 68.26
C ALA A 1166 -30.85 26.46 69.57
N ALA A 1167 -32.20 26.45 69.62
CA ALA A 1167 -32.96 26.77 70.81
C ALA A 1167 -32.71 25.77 71.95
N LEU A 1168 -32.68 24.47 71.64
CA LEU A 1168 -32.37 23.42 72.61
C LEU A 1168 -30.96 23.56 73.17
N ASN A 1169 -29.95 23.70 72.30
CA ASN A 1169 -28.56 23.87 72.72
C ASN A 1169 -28.37 25.13 73.58
N LYS A 1170 -29.01 26.25 73.20
CA LYS A 1170 -28.99 27.48 73.97
C LYS A 1170 -29.63 27.32 75.34
N ALA A 1171 -30.79 26.66 75.42
CA ALA A 1171 -31.46 26.41 76.69
C ALA A 1171 -30.66 25.45 77.57
N GLN A 1172 -29.99 24.45 76.98
CA GLN A 1172 -29.08 23.54 77.67
C GLN A 1172 -27.87 24.27 78.25
N ALA A 1173 -27.27 25.20 77.49
CA ALA A 1173 -26.16 26.03 77.96
C ALA A 1173 -26.56 27.04 79.06
N ALA A 1174 -27.85 27.40 79.12
CA ALA A 1174 -28.40 28.32 80.12
C ALA A 1174 -28.86 27.64 81.42
N LEU A 1175 -28.68 26.31 81.54
CA LEU A 1175 -28.96 25.57 82.76
C LEU A 1175 -28.02 26.00 83.89
N VAL A 1176 -28.59 26.32 85.04
CA VAL A 1176 -27.87 26.77 86.24
C VAL A 1176 -27.96 25.68 87.29
N LYS A 1177 -26.81 25.13 87.71
CA LYS A 1177 -26.79 24.08 88.74
C LYS A 1177 -27.26 24.61 90.10
N VAL A 1178 -27.87 23.76 90.91
CA VAL A 1178 -28.18 24.11 92.31
C VAL A 1178 -26.91 23.96 93.15
N ASP A 1179 -26.47 25.04 93.79
CA ASP A 1179 -25.32 25.04 94.70
C ASP A 1179 -25.56 24.08 95.88
N GLY A 1180 -24.72 23.04 95.98
CA GLY A 1180 -24.81 22.00 97.00
C GLY A 1180 -24.86 20.55 96.48
N SER A 1181 -24.87 20.32 95.17
CA SER A 1181 -24.52 19.00 94.59
C SER A 1181 -23.03 18.96 94.24
N ASP A 1182 -22.20 19.16 95.26
CA ASP A 1182 -20.77 18.84 95.21
C ASP A 1182 -20.54 17.55 96.00
N SER A 1183 -19.62 16.71 95.52
CA SER A 1183 -19.02 15.47 96.06
C SER A 1183 -19.07 14.40 94.97
N GLY A 1184 -17.97 14.10 94.26
CA GLY A 1184 -16.68 13.70 94.84
C GLY A 1184 -16.62 12.17 94.89
N ASP A 1185 -15.50 11.48 94.79
CA ASP A 1185 -14.10 11.86 94.91
C ASP A 1185 -13.28 10.56 94.68
N GLY A 1186 -12.03 10.74 94.27
CA GLY A 1186 -10.91 9.89 94.68
C GLY A 1186 -10.25 9.15 93.52
N SER A 1187 -8.95 9.20 93.28
CA SER A 1187 -7.74 9.76 93.91
C SER A 1187 -6.61 9.38 92.91
N SER A 1188 -5.40 9.93 92.81
CA SER A 1188 -4.51 10.68 93.68
C SER A 1188 -3.34 11.23 92.85
N ASP A 1189 -2.80 12.37 93.29
CA ASP A 1189 -1.40 12.82 93.20
C ASP A 1189 -0.77 13.08 91.82
N SER A 1190 0.05 14.11 91.59
CA SER A 1190 0.64 15.25 92.32
C SER A 1190 1.53 15.89 91.24
N THR A 1191 1.91 17.16 91.14
CA THR A 1191 1.89 18.35 91.99
C THR A 1191 2.23 19.53 91.06
N LYS A 1192 1.67 20.69 91.39
CA LYS A 1192 2.07 22.08 91.10
C LYS A 1192 3.61 22.33 91.00
N PRO A 1193 4.05 23.57 90.67
CA PRO A 1193 3.56 24.55 89.68
C PRO A 1193 4.73 25.23 88.90
N GLY A 1194 4.41 26.10 87.95
CA GLY A 1194 5.26 27.27 87.69
C GLY A 1194 5.48 27.59 86.23
N ASP A 1195 5.16 28.84 85.86
CA ASP A 1195 5.47 29.44 84.58
C ASP A 1195 6.98 29.57 84.33
N GLY A 1196 7.34 29.83 83.08
CA GLY A 1196 8.64 30.37 82.72
C GLY A 1196 8.98 30.14 81.26
N SER A 1197 9.18 31.23 80.54
CA SER A 1197 9.65 31.27 79.17
C SER A 1197 11.03 30.62 78.96
N SER A 1198 11.30 30.32 77.68
CA SER A 1198 12.58 30.38 76.95
C SER A 1198 13.17 29.05 76.46
N ILE A 1199 13.34 28.97 75.13
CA ILE A 1199 14.54 28.62 74.33
C ILE A 1199 15.51 27.64 75.05
N ASP A 1200 15.84 26.46 74.53
CA ASP A 1200 16.71 26.24 73.37
C ASP A 1200 16.87 24.73 73.12
N ALA A 1201 17.43 24.46 71.95
CA ALA A 1201 17.92 23.25 71.31
C ALA A 1201 18.47 22.11 72.18
N GLY A 1202 18.49 20.92 71.56
CA GLY A 1202 19.54 19.96 71.87
C GLY A 1202 19.21 18.50 71.63
N ALA A 1203 19.18 18.11 70.35
CA ALA A 1203 19.92 16.98 69.80
C ALA A 1203 19.84 15.58 70.47
N THR A 1204 19.39 14.64 69.62
CA THR A 1204 20.03 13.36 69.28
C THR A 1204 20.09 12.22 70.30
N GLY A 1205 19.75 11.01 69.82
CA GLY A 1205 20.03 9.77 70.53
C GLY A 1205 19.53 8.53 69.80
N ASP A 1206 20.42 7.98 68.98
CA ASP A 1206 20.27 6.87 68.02
C ASP A 1206 19.74 5.52 68.59
N LYS A 1207 18.90 4.88 67.76
CA LYS A 1207 18.96 3.49 67.26
C LYS A 1207 19.47 2.32 68.13
N THR A 1208 18.69 1.24 68.13
CA THR A 1208 18.90 -0.08 67.46
C THR A 1208 18.44 -1.26 68.32
N GLY A 1209 17.92 -2.31 67.68
CA GLY A 1209 18.11 -3.69 68.19
C GLY A 1209 16.98 -4.69 68.06
N ASN A 1210 16.70 -5.13 66.83
CA ASN A 1210 16.28 -6.48 66.41
C ASN A 1210 16.35 -7.64 67.45
N LYS A 1211 15.31 -8.49 67.57
CA LYS A 1211 15.13 -9.75 66.80
C LYS A 1211 14.09 -10.71 67.45
N LEU A 1212 13.29 -11.30 66.56
CA LEU A 1212 12.76 -12.69 66.54
C LEU A 1212 11.74 -13.14 67.60
N GLY A 1213 10.50 -13.24 67.13
CA GLY A 1213 9.51 -14.18 67.62
C GLY A 1213 8.21 -14.07 66.82
N LEU A 1214 7.83 -15.16 66.15
CA LEU A 1214 6.50 -15.79 66.15
C LEU A 1214 6.12 -16.38 64.79
N SER A 1215 5.89 -17.69 64.80
CA SER A 1215 5.03 -18.40 63.87
C SER A 1215 3.87 -19.00 64.67
N LYS A 1216 2.64 -18.56 64.35
CA LYS A 1216 1.50 -19.37 63.88
C LYS A 1216 0.20 -18.55 63.92
N THR A 1217 -0.51 -18.62 62.79
CA THR A 1217 -1.95 -18.33 62.54
C THR A 1217 -2.45 -16.89 62.76
N GLY A 1218 -2.83 -16.06 61.78
CA GLY A 1218 -2.95 -16.18 60.32
C GLY A 1218 -4.11 -15.32 59.76
N ALA A 1219 -3.81 -14.04 59.42
CA ALA A 1219 -4.48 -13.03 58.53
C ALA A 1219 -6.03 -12.80 58.65
N ALA A 1220 -6.64 -11.63 58.99
CA ALA A 1220 -6.39 -10.16 58.89
C ALA A 1220 -6.46 -9.60 57.44
N VAL A 1221 -7.30 -8.63 57.01
CA VAL A 1221 -7.75 -7.28 57.47
C VAL A 1221 -6.64 -6.23 57.56
N LEU A 1222 -6.80 -5.12 56.83
CA LEU A 1222 -6.29 -3.74 57.06
C LEU A 1222 -7.35 -2.81 56.41
N GLY A 1223 -7.95 -1.75 56.99
CA GLY A 1223 -7.42 -0.60 57.74
C GLY A 1223 -6.83 0.44 56.77
N LEU A 1224 -7.12 1.75 56.75
CA LEU A 1224 -7.97 2.68 57.50
C LEU A 1224 -7.68 4.10 56.91
N SER A 1225 -8.65 5.05 56.93
CA SER A 1225 -8.53 6.53 57.07
C SER A 1225 -7.50 7.34 56.25
N GLY A 1226 -7.74 8.54 55.70
CA GLY A 1226 -8.77 9.56 55.88
C GLY A 1226 -8.16 10.98 55.75
N VAL A 1227 -9.04 11.96 55.46
CA VAL A 1227 -8.91 13.44 55.48
C VAL A 1227 -8.78 14.15 54.12
N ALA A 1228 -9.70 15.11 53.94
CA ALA A 1228 -9.84 16.08 52.85
C ALA A 1228 -9.62 17.52 53.37
N VAL A 1229 -9.31 18.48 52.47
CA VAL A 1229 -9.79 19.91 52.40
C VAL A 1229 -8.94 20.75 51.40
N ALA A 1230 -9.63 21.36 50.41
CA ALA A 1230 -9.53 22.72 49.80
C ALA A 1230 -8.16 23.35 49.36
N LEU A 1231 -8.03 24.33 48.45
CA LEU A 1231 -8.70 24.93 47.27
C LEU A 1231 -7.70 25.97 46.69
N ALA A 1232 -7.94 26.44 45.47
CA ALA A 1232 -7.06 27.24 44.60
C ALA A 1232 -6.60 28.65 45.09
N ALA A 1233 -5.42 29.10 44.63
CA ALA A 1233 -5.16 30.42 44.00
C ALA A 1233 -3.67 30.66 43.61
N ALA A 1234 -3.48 31.18 42.38
CA ALA A 1234 -2.47 32.13 41.89
C ALA A 1234 -0.94 31.85 41.97
N GLY A 1235 -0.31 31.79 40.78
CA GLY A 1235 0.56 32.88 40.31
C GLY A 1235 2.06 32.92 40.65
N ILE A 1236 2.88 32.79 39.59
CA ILE A 1236 4.07 33.59 39.27
C ILE A 1236 5.46 33.21 39.87
N ALA A 1237 6.43 33.18 38.93
CA ALA A 1237 7.89 33.38 39.03
C ALA A 1237 8.79 32.17 39.37
N LEU A 1238 9.50 31.60 38.38
CA LEU A 1238 10.73 32.05 37.72
C LEU A 1238 12.03 31.57 38.42
N THR A 1239 12.79 30.80 37.63
CA THR A 1239 14.25 30.78 37.49
C THR A 1239 15.19 30.04 38.46
N LEU A 1240 16.08 29.30 37.79
CA LEU A 1240 17.54 29.17 37.96
C LEU A 1240 18.14 27.97 38.72
N GLN A 1241 18.74 27.12 37.88
CA GLN A 1241 20.13 26.63 37.95
C GLN A 1241 20.48 25.37 38.76
N ARG A 1242 20.70 24.31 37.95
CA ARG A 1242 21.98 23.61 37.70
C ARG A 1242 22.69 22.89 38.86
N LYS A 1243 23.04 21.64 38.50
CA LYS A 1243 24.21 20.81 38.88
C LYS A 1243 24.07 20.14 40.26
N ARG A 1244 24.40 18.86 40.43
CA ARG A 1244 25.60 18.15 39.95
C ARG A 1244 25.47 16.66 40.31
N GLN A 1245 25.86 15.76 39.39
CA GLN A 1245 26.48 14.42 39.61
C GLN A 1245 25.67 13.41 40.48
N ALA A 1246 25.35 12.20 40.03
CA ALA A 1246 26.07 11.26 39.17
C ALA A 1246 25.10 10.38 38.38
#